data_AF-A0AAE0T8U0-F1
#
_entry.id   AF-A0AAE0T8U0-F1
#
_cell.length_a   1.000
_cell.length_b   1.000
_cell.length_c   1.000
_cell.angle_alpha   90.00
_cell.angle_beta   90.00
_cell.angle_gamma   90.00
#
_symmetry.space_group_name_H-M   'P 1'
#
loop_
_entity.id
_entity.type
_entity.pdbx_description
1 polymer ?
#
loop_
_entity_poly.entity_id
_entity_poly.type
_entity_poly.pdbx_seq_one_letter_code
_entity_poly.pdbx_strand_id
1 'polypeptide(L)'
;MAVNKVSPSQTNKNLGQDQDSNNVHKGVPWVTKTMYKSVEPLESNMMDAILRDDVKVVKQILVNNHFKVEKFLTQTQLLQLYQKENKARCFKLFLTKMKKENKKESKPFVLMDVNELLEYLLGDSNLQFQCYHIQNDNSANTESEQADRQEHKISDEPYLHLFIWSVLNNQQDMAKLFWRQGKDAIAAALLADALLFAMSRHSDDRDFKAQCEKNRREFTNLAIGVLKECHEQNANNAKDLLLRKSQWGETSCVLLAMNAKNKQFISEHACQDIFNNIWMGQIAEDNSSLTDNIKLLLCILIPPLILFDRCITFIQMKEDEQVSANQGTPVNVQSRPNSRQPHPREKNNASVISQQTQEIKSCLSKGQRITSFYEAPVIIFFHNVISYMIFLGLYSYILISKFDRYLSWEEILLCVWVFTIFTQEVIQVYNLAYFFMILLVFIVAYGIASYAILYPHTEPSLETLTEIFRRPYWNIYGELMLDTIDDSVDCTNNPELYKNGTYSRCPTESGKYFVPLLMGVYMLMCNILLLNLLIAMFSFTFQKDQDNSYLYWRFQQCSLINEYANRPFLAPPLIIFVHLSYLIRRVARCQLKCGDVNQAGQNVLLKPVKNCGMLRDWEDEIAKKFYKFEQEQHYSTGSEADSPNLEKRIENIEKQLNWIVTTMRETNRGAKLDSVSHVTDTEV
;
A
#
# COMPACT_ATOMS: atom_id res chain seq x y z
N MET A 1 54.28 68.32 1.42
CA MET A 1 53.92 68.58 0.01
C MET A 1 52.39 68.62 -0.03
N ALA A 2 51.79 69.80 0.17
CA ALA A 2 51.29 70.67 -0.92
C ALA A 2 50.16 69.93 -1.67
N VAL A 3 48.88 70.33 -1.70
CA VAL A 3 48.18 71.63 -1.63
C VAL A 3 46.71 71.30 -1.26
N ASN A 4 46.13 71.75 -0.14
CA ASN A 4 45.47 73.03 0.15
C ASN A 4 44.24 73.43 -0.71
N LYS A 5 43.09 73.54 -0.01
CA LYS A 5 42.00 74.54 -0.16
C LYS A 5 41.14 74.40 -1.43
N VAL A 6 39.81 74.57 -1.40
CA VAL A 6 39.01 75.70 -0.91
C VAL A 6 37.59 75.15 -0.69
N SER A 7 37.09 75.04 0.54
CA SER A 7 36.32 76.03 1.32
C SER A 7 34.80 75.97 1.09
N PRO A 8 34.00 76.19 2.15
CA PRO A 8 32.58 75.86 2.19
C PRO A 8 31.68 77.11 2.21
N SER A 9 30.38 76.85 2.24
CA SER A 9 29.28 77.68 2.77
C SER A 9 28.40 78.46 1.79
N GLN A 10 27.13 78.47 2.17
CA GLN A 10 25.93 79.12 1.61
C GLN A 10 25.11 78.19 0.69
N THR A 11 23.83 77.88 0.94
CA THR A 11 22.84 78.49 1.85
C THR A 11 21.63 77.56 2.00
N ASN A 12 21.13 77.48 3.24
CA ASN A 12 19.77 77.22 3.73
C ASN A 12 18.64 76.70 2.82
N LYS A 13 17.93 75.71 3.41
CA LYS A 13 16.48 75.42 3.37
C LYS A 13 15.88 74.98 2.03
N ASN A 14 15.60 73.68 1.91
CA ASN A 14 14.22 73.17 2.04
C ASN A 14 14.16 71.63 1.97
N LEU A 15 13.29 71.09 2.83
CA LEU A 15 12.47 69.88 2.72
C LEU A 15 12.94 68.74 1.78
N GLY A 16 13.21 67.60 2.41
CA GLY A 16 12.31 66.45 2.30
C GLY A 16 12.69 65.33 1.32
N GLN A 17 12.76 64.12 1.89
CA GLN A 17 12.70 62.80 1.26
C GLN A 17 14.00 62.28 0.63
N ASP A 18 14.72 61.44 1.38
CA ASP A 18 14.97 60.04 0.99
C ASP A 18 15.73 59.27 2.08
N GLN A 19 15.49 57.95 2.11
CA GLN A 19 16.08 56.86 2.92
C GLN A 19 15.16 56.30 4.02
N ASP A 20 14.41 55.25 3.65
CA ASP A 20 14.68 53.90 4.16
C ASP A 20 13.68 52.89 3.54
N SER A 21 14.09 52.33 2.41
CA SER A 21 13.57 51.10 1.85
C SER A 21 14.03 49.91 2.71
N ASN A 22 13.19 49.49 3.66
CA ASN A 22 13.07 48.12 4.19
C ASN A 22 12.35 48.14 5.55
N ASN A 23 11.02 48.16 5.55
CA ASN A 23 10.14 47.62 6.62
C ASN A 23 8.77 48.31 6.57
N VAL A 24 7.84 47.89 5.71
CA VAL A 24 6.40 47.95 6.04
C VAL A 24 5.68 46.91 5.18
N HIS A 25 5.22 45.82 5.80
CA HIS A 25 3.89 45.21 5.56
C HIS A 25 3.71 44.06 6.57
N LYS A 26 3.71 44.41 7.86
CA LYS A 26 3.11 43.58 8.91
C LYS A 26 2.12 44.46 9.67
N GLY A 27 0.86 44.03 9.68
CA GLY A 27 -0.19 44.57 10.54
C GLY A 27 -1.09 45.59 9.85
N VAL A 28 -2.24 45.11 9.37
CA VAL A 28 -3.47 45.92 9.37
C VAL A 28 -4.48 45.19 10.25
N PRO A 29 -5.08 45.83 11.27
CA PRO A 29 -6.18 45.26 12.03
C PRO A 29 -7.45 45.28 11.17
N TRP A 30 -8.08 44.12 10.98
CA TRP A 30 -9.39 44.05 10.34
C TRP A 30 -10.44 44.61 11.32
N VAL A 31 -10.83 45.86 11.10
CA VAL A 31 -12.04 46.44 11.67
C VAL A 31 -13.23 45.69 11.08
N THR A 32 -14.02 45.06 11.93
CA THR A 32 -15.32 44.52 11.57
C THR A 32 -16.19 45.67 11.06
N LYS A 33 -16.68 45.54 9.82
CA LYS A 33 -17.68 46.40 9.16
C LYS A 33 -17.13 47.61 8.38
N THR A 34 -16.51 47.36 7.22
CA THR A 34 -16.53 48.29 6.07
C THR A 34 -16.32 47.57 4.74
N MET A 35 -16.98 48.09 3.71
CA MET A 35 -17.17 47.57 2.35
C MET A 35 -15.91 46.99 1.68
N TYR A 36 -16.02 45.76 1.17
CA TYR A 36 -15.23 45.28 0.04
C TYR A 36 -15.61 46.07 -1.22
N LYS A 37 -14.88 47.16 -1.49
CA LYS A 37 -14.85 47.84 -2.78
C LYS A 37 -13.39 48.03 -3.21
N SER A 38 -12.77 46.94 -3.64
CA SER A 38 -11.84 46.90 -4.78
C SER A 38 -11.84 45.45 -5.28
N VAL A 39 -12.30 45.30 -6.51
CA VAL A 39 -12.85 44.05 -7.06
C VAL A 39 -11.76 43.34 -7.85
N GLU A 40 -11.01 42.46 -7.19
CA GLU A 40 -10.65 41.20 -7.82
C GLU A 40 -11.64 40.15 -7.31
N PRO A 41 -12.29 39.37 -8.19
CA PRO A 41 -13.27 38.39 -7.75
C PRO A 41 -12.60 37.37 -6.82
N LEU A 42 -13.27 36.99 -5.73
CA LEU A 42 -12.80 36.00 -4.75
C LEU A 42 -12.32 34.70 -5.41
N GLU A 43 -12.87 34.39 -6.59
CA GLU A 43 -12.47 33.30 -7.49
C GLU A 43 -11.06 33.48 -8.08
N SER A 44 -10.69 34.68 -8.53
CA SER A 44 -9.32 34.96 -9.01
C SER A 44 -8.29 34.81 -7.91
N ASN A 45 -8.62 35.28 -6.70
CA ASN A 45 -7.77 35.10 -5.51
C ASN A 45 -7.63 33.62 -5.12
N MET A 46 -8.68 32.82 -5.28
CA MET A 46 -8.60 31.37 -5.07
C MET A 46 -7.70 30.69 -6.11
N MET A 47 -7.86 30.99 -7.40
CA MET A 47 -7.01 30.42 -8.46
C MET A 47 -5.53 30.74 -8.23
N ASP A 48 -5.23 31.99 -7.91
CA ASP A 48 -3.85 32.41 -7.66
C ASP A 48 -3.28 31.78 -6.38
N ALA A 49 -4.08 31.63 -5.33
CA ALA A 49 -3.66 30.96 -4.10
C ALA A 49 -3.34 29.47 -4.32
N ILE A 50 -4.16 28.76 -5.11
CA ILE A 50 -3.93 27.36 -5.48
C ILE A 50 -2.64 27.23 -6.30
N LEU A 51 -2.43 28.10 -7.29
CA LEU A 51 -1.23 28.08 -8.13
C LEU A 51 0.05 28.43 -7.34
N ARG A 52 -0.06 29.29 -6.32
CA ARG A 52 1.04 29.64 -5.42
C ARG A 52 1.31 28.57 -4.35
N ASP A 53 0.44 27.57 -4.21
CA ASP A 53 0.49 26.54 -3.14
C ASP A 53 0.34 27.15 -1.74
N ASP A 54 -0.45 28.23 -1.60
CA ASP A 54 -0.70 28.87 -0.31
C ASP A 54 -1.89 28.21 0.38
N VAL A 55 -1.60 27.07 1.03
CA VAL A 55 -2.60 26.25 1.74
C VAL A 55 -3.35 27.05 2.82
N LYS A 56 -2.70 28.05 3.45
CA LYS A 56 -3.32 28.84 4.52
C LYS A 56 -4.41 29.76 3.97
N VAL A 57 -4.13 30.44 2.87
CA VAL A 57 -5.10 31.30 2.19
C VAL A 57 -6.25 30.47 1.63
N VAL A 58 -5.96 29.36 0.97
CA VAL A 58 -7.00 28.45 0.44
C VAL A 58 -7.89 27.93 1.58
N LYS A 59 -7.30 27.47 2.69
CA LYS A 59 -8.06 27.02 3.87
C LYS A 59 -8.96 28.11 4.43
N GLN A 60 -8.48 29.35 4.54
CA GLN A 60 -9.31 30.46 5.02
C GLN A 60 -10.47 30.79 4.09
N ILE A 61 -10.25 30.77 2.77
CA ILE A 61 -11.30 31.03 1.79
C ILE A 61 -12.34 29.90 1.82
N LEU A 62 -11.94 28.64 1.98
CA LEU A 62 -12.85 27.49 2.09
C LEU A 62 -13.72 27.52 3.36
N VAL A 63 -13.20 28.06 4.47
CA VAL A 63 -13.96 28.20 5.73
C VAL A 63 -14.98 29.35 5.66
N ASN A 64 -14.80 30.31 4.73
CA ASN A 64 -15.75 31.40 4.55
C ASN A 64 -17.01 30.88 3.84
N ASN A 65 -18.15 30.87 4.55
CA ASN A 65 -19.46 30.37 4.13
C ASN A 65 -20.05 30.94 2.81
N HIS A 66 -19.37 31.89 2.16
CA HIS A 66 -19.80 32.50 0.90
C HIS A 66 -19.13 31.91 -0.35
N PHE A 67 -18.07 31.11 -0.18
CA PHE A 67 -17.36 30.51 -1.31
C PHE A 67 -17.85 29.08 -1.57
N LYS A 68 -18.45 28.83 -2.75
CA LYS A 68 -18.87 27.49 -3.19
C LYS A 68 -17.96 26.99 -4.30
N VAL A 69 -17.17 25.97 -4.00
CA VAL A 69 -16.22 25.36 -4.95
C VAL A 69 -16.93 24.81 -6.19
N GLU A 70 -18.17 24.33 -6.05
CA GLU A 70 -19.04 23.87 -7.15
C GLU A 70 -19.33 24.96 -8.19
N LYS A 71 -19.41 26.23 -7.77
CA LYS A 71 -19.66 27.36 -8.67
C LYS A 71 -18.37 27.91 -9.26
N PHE A 72 -17.29 27.78 -8.50
CA PHE A 72 -15.97 28.19 -8.92
C PHE A 72 -15.44 27.28 -10.02
N LEU A 73 -15.35 25.98 -9.77
CA LEU A 73 -14.62 25.06 -10.64
C LEU A 73 -15.40 24.73 -11.92
N THR A 74 -15.11 25.45 -12.99
CA THR A 74 -15.59 25.17 -14.35
C THR A 74 -14.54 24.43 -15.19
N GLN A 75 -14.95 23.79 -16.29
CA GLN A 75 -14.05 23.03 -17.17
C GLN A 75 -12.89 23.87 -17.70
N THR A 76 -13.15 25.15 -17.98
CA THR A 76 -12.16 26.11 -18.44
C THR A 76 -11.16 26.47 -17.34
N GLN A 77 -11.62 26.68 -16.11
CA GLN A 77 -10.74 26.93 -14.97
C GLN A 77 -9.86 25.71 -14.65
N LEU A 78 -10.40 24.50 -14.70
CA LEU A 78 -9.62 23.29 -14.49
C LEU A 78 -8.56 23.09 -15.59
N LEU A 79 -8.91 23.37 -16.85
CA LEU A 79 -7.95 23.35 -17.96
C LEU A 79 -6.81 24.37 -17.72
N GLN A 80 -7.14 25.59 -17.29
CA GLN A 80 -6.16 26.62 -16.95
C GLN A 80 -5.22 26.20 -15.81
N LEU A 81 -5.74 25.47 -14.81
CA LEU A 81 -4.96 24.92 -13.70
C LEU A 81 -3.90 23.91 -14.16
N TYR A 82 -4.22 23.03 -15.11
CA TYR A 82 -3.26 22.07 -15.67
C TYR A 82 -2.26 22.74 -16.64
N GLN A 83 -2.63 23.84 -17.29
CA GLN A 83 -1.79 24.52 -18.27
C GLN A 83 -0.76 25.49 -17.65
N LYS A 84 -1.12 26.23 -16.60
CA LYS A 84 -0.27 27.27 -15.99
C LYS A 84 1.04 26.71 -15.42
N GLU A 85 2.14 27.41 -15.70
CA GLU A 85 3.52 26.88 -15.70
C GLU A 85 4.23 26.77 -14.34
N ASN A 86 3.83 27.51 -13.31
CA ASN A 86 4.75 27.79 -12.20
C ASN A 86 5.06 26.61 -11.25
N LYS A 87 4.20 25.60 -11.16
CA LYS A 87 4.42 24.41 -10.29
C LYS A 87 4.04 23.06 -10.92
N ALA A 88 3.52 23.06 -12.15
CA ALA A 88 3.14 21.83 -12.86
C ALA A 88 4.32 21.01 -13.41
N ARG A 89 5.51 21.09 -12.81
CA ARG A 89 6.73 20.42 -13.31
C ARG A 89 6.57 18.91 -13.33
N CYS A 90 6.04 18.32 -12.26
CA CYS A 90 5.84 16.87 -12.14
C CYS A 90 4.80 16.39 -13.16
N PHE A 91 3.61 17.00 -13.19
CA PHE A 91 2.56 16.66 -14.15
C PHE A 91 3.05 16.79 -15.61
N LYS A 92 3.68 17.91 -15.98
CA LYS A 92 4.20 18.11 -17.35
C LYS A 92 5.29 17.12 -17.72
N LEU A 93 6.15 16.73 -16.77
CA LEU A 93 7.17 15.70 -16.99
C LEU A 93 6.53 14.35 -17.35
N PHE A 94 5.53 13.91 -16.59
CA PHE A 94 4.86 12.62 -16.88
C PHE A 94 3.96 12.69 -18.12
N LEU A 95 3.31 13.82 -18.36
CA LEU A 95 2.51 14.04 -19.58
C LEU A 95 3.39 13.99 -20.85
N THR A 96 4.56 14.64 -20.84
CA THR A 96 5.50 14.60 -21.98
C THR A 96 6.09 13.21 -22.16
N LYS A 97 6.42 12.51 -21.07
CA LYS A 97 6.88 11.12 -21.12
C LYS A 97 5.84 10.20 -21.76
N MET A 98 4.57 10.28 -21.33
CA MET A 98 3.47 9.51 -21.93
C MET A 98 3.27 9.86 -23.41
N LYS A 99 3.24 11.16 -23.78
CA LYS A 99 3.06 11.57 -25.19
C LYS A 99 4.20 11.09 -26.09
N LYS A 100 5.44 11.06 -25.58
CA LYS A 100 6.62 10.54 -26.28
C LYS A 100 6.53 9.03 -26.51
N GLU A 101 6.14 8.28 -25.47
CA GLU A 101 5.98 6.83 -25.55
C GLU A 101 4.81 6.42 -26.47
N ASN A 102 3.71 7.17 -26.45
CA ASN A 102 2.53 6.94 -27.28
C ASN A 102 2.61 7.56 -28.69
N LYS A 103 3.73 8.19 -29.08
CA LYS A 103 3.93 8.88 -30.37
C LYS A 103 2.85 9.93 -30.70
N LYS A 104 2.35 10.65 -29.69
CA LYS A 104 1.23 11.64 -29.78
C LYS A 104 1.67 13.11 -29.58
N GLU A 105 2.94 13.44 -29.81
CA GLU A 105 3.53 14.75 -29.45
C GLU A 105 2.84 16.00 -30.06
N SER A 106 2.11 15.88 -31.17
CA SER A 106 1.54 17.03 -31.89
C SER A 106 0.17 17.53 -31.41
N LYS A 107 -0.48 16.88 -30.44
CA LYS A 107 -1.85 17.24 -30.03
C LYS A 107 -1.87 18.23 -28.85
N PRO A 108 -2.66 19.33 -28.93
CA PRO A 108 -2.85 20.26 -27.81
C PRO A 108 -3.45 19.53 -26.61
N PHE A 109 -3.12 19.99 -25.41
CA PHE A 109 -3.59 19.37 -24.17
C PHE A 109 -5.11 19.50 -24.00
N VAL A 110 -5.78 18.36 -23.77
CA VAL A 110 -7.22 18.26 -23.48
C VAL A 110 -7.39 17.52 -22.14
N LEU A 111 -8.48 17.76 -21.40
CA LEU A 111 -8.75 17.05 -20.12
C LEU A 111 -8.75 15.51 -20.27
N MET A 112 -9.11 14.97 -21.44
CA MET A 112 -9.00 13.53 -21.71
C MET A 112 -7.55 13.02 -21.63
N ASP A 113 -6.55 13.85 -21.92
CA ASP A 113 -5.13 13.47 -21.74
C ASP A 113 -4.83 13.18 -20.27
N VAL A 114 -5.62 13.72 -19.32
CA VAL A 114 -5.49 13.40 -17.89
C VAL A 114 -6.01 11.99 -17.60
N ASN A 115 -7.13 11.56 -18.19
CA ASN A 115 -7.58 10.17 -18.06
C ASN A 115 -6.55 9.20 -18.67
N GLU A 116 -6.02 9.51 -19.86
CA GLU A 116 -4.98 8.70 -20.51
C GLU A 116 -3.70 8.65 -19.65
N LEU A 117 -3.34 9.77 -19.01
CA LEU A 117 -2.20 9.81 -18.08
C LEU A 117 -2.45 8.96 -16.83
N LEU A 118 -3.65 9.01 -16.24
CA LEU A 118 -4.00 8.19 -15.08
C LEU A 118 -3.97 6.69 -15.41
N GLU A 119 -4.52 6.30 -16.56
CA GLU A 119 -4.46 4.93 -17.08
C GLU A 119 -3.01 4.48 -17.33
N TYR A 120 -2.19 5.35 -17.94
CA TYR A 120 -0.76 5.08 -18.17
C TYR A 120 0.01 4.89 -16.86
N LEU A 121 -0.22 5.75 -15.87
CA LEU A 121 0.47 5.70 -14.57
C LEU A 121 0.08 4.44 -13.78
N LEU A 122 -1.21 4.08 -13.77
CA LEU A 122 -1.70 2.98 -12.94
C LEU A 122 -1.61 1.61 -13.62
N GLY A 123 -1.41 1.57 -14.95
CA GLY A 123 -0.94 0.39 -15.68
C GLY A 123 -1.93 -0.77 -15.79
N ASP A 124 -3.20 -0.57 -15.45
CA ASP A 124 -4.25 -1.59 -15.49
C ASP A 124 -5.37 -1.15 -16.44
N SER A 125 -5.56 -1.89 -17.54
CA SER A 125 -6.56 -1.60 -18.58
C SER A 125 -8.01 -1.71 -18.08
N ASN A 126 -8.21 -2.27 -16.87
CA ASN A 126 -9.53 -2.38 -16.24
C ASN A 126 -9.90 -1.14 -15.41
N LEU A 127 -8.94 -0.25 -15.13
CA LEU A 127 -9.18 1.03 -14.49
C LEU A 127 -9.70 2.04 -15.54
N GLN A 128 -10.95 1.89 -15.96
CA GLN A 128 -11.61 2.95 -16.74
C GLN A 128 -11.88 4.14 -15.82
N PHE A 129 -10.89 5.03 -15.67
CA PHE A 129 -11.03 6.29 -14.95
C PHE A 129 -11.96 7.20 -15.74
N GLN A 130 -13.25 7.10 -15.44
CA GLN A 130 -14.30 7.94 -16.00
C GLN A 130 -14.38 9.31 -15.29
N CYS A 131 -13.24 9.86 -14.84
CA CYS A 131 -13.20 11.10 -14.07
C CYS A 131 -13.57 12.32 -14.92
N TYR A 132 -13.17 12.34 -16.20
CA TYR A 132 -13.47 13.44 -17.13
C TYR A 132 -14.32 12.94 -18.31
N HIS A 133 -15.61 12.72 -18.10
CA HIS A 133 -16.56 12.53 -19.21
C HIS A 133 -16.94 13.88 -19.83
N ILE A 134 -16.91 13.96 -21.16
CA ILE A 134 -17.70 14.94 -21.91
C ILE A 134 -19.03 14.24 -22.19
N GLN A 135 -20.13 14.68 -21.57
CA GLN A 135 -21.46 14.26 -21.99
C GLN A 135 -21.71 14.78 -23.41
N ASN A 136 -21.43 13.97 -24.43
CA ASN A 136 -22.03 14.16 -25.74
C ASN A 136 -23.44 13.60 -25.66
N ASP A 137 -24.39 14.43 -25.22
CA ASP A 137 -25.82 14.15 -25.46
C ASP A 137 -26.08 14.28 -26.97
N ASN A 138 -25.79 13.21 -27.70
CA ASN A 138 -26.27 13.02 -29.07
C ASN A 138 -27.76 12.65 -29.02
N SER A 139 -28.61 13.57 -28.57
CA SER A 139 -30.03 13.56 -28.85
C SER A 139 -30.64 14.95 -28.73
N ALA A 140 -30.29 15.84 -29.65
CA ALA A 140 -31.10 17.03 -29.96
C ALA A 140 -30.86 17.47 -31.40
N ASN A 141 -31.55 16.81 -32.34
CA ASN A 141 -32.08 17.56 -33.46
C ASN A 141 -33.10 18.53 -32.87
N THR A 142 -32.81 19.83 -32.87
CA THR A 142 -33.65 20.92 -33.40
C THR A 142 -32.90 22.23 -33.11
N GLU A 143 -32.60 22.96 -34.16
CA GLU A 143 -31.93 24.26 -34.12
C GLU A 143 -32.79 25.33 -33.42
N SER A 144 -32.07 26.36 -32.94
CA SER A 144 -32.50 27.73 -32.64
C SER A 144 -33.04 28.06 -31.24
N GLU A 145 -32.42 29.11 -30.68
CA GLU A 145 -32.81 29.91 -29.51
C GLU A 145 -32.52 29.35 -28.11
N GLN A 146 -31.25 29.44 -27.68
CA GLN A 146 -30.84 29.93 -26.35
C GLN A 146 -29.31 29.94 -26.24
N ALA A 147 -28.69 31.08 -26.52
CA ALA A 147 -27.25 31.31 -26.40
C ALA A 147 -26.80 31.71 -24.97
N ASP A 148 -27.65 31.54 -23.95
CA ASP A 148 -27.33 31.85 -22.55
C ASP A 148 -27.89 30.75 -21.63
N ARG A 149 -27.00 29.86 -21.13
CA ARG A 149 -27.14 28.86 -20.04
C ARG A 149 -26.89 27.38 -20.39
N GLN A 150 -25.76 27.06 -21.01
CA GLN A 150 -25.18 25.71 -20.85
C GLN A 150 -23.66 25.80 -20.62
N GLU A 151 -23.27 26.28 -19.44
CA GLU A 151 -21.93 25.96 -18.91
C GLU A 151 -21.94 24.46 -18.57
N HIS A 152 -21.18 23.67 -19.32
CA HIS A 152 -20.99 22.24 -19.08
C HIS A 152 -20.55 22.00 -17.64
N LYS A 153 -21.42 21.37 -16.83
CA LYS A 153 -21.10 20.94 -15.47
C LYS A 153 -19.98 19.90 -15.52
N ILE A 154 -18.84 20.22 -14.89
CA ILE A 154 -17.93 19.18 -14.38
C ILE A 154 -18.73 18.29 -13.42
N SER A 155 -18.38 17.00 -13.35
CA SER A 155 -18.85 16.00 -12.37
C SER A 155 -19.30 16.61 -11.03
N ASP A 156 -20.32 16.02 -10.40
CA ASP A 156 -20.94 16.50 -9.15
C ASP A 156 -19.98 16.66 -7.94
N GLU A 157 -18.68 16.40 -8.09
CA GLU A 157 -17.65 16.46 -7.04
C GLU A 157 -16.41 17.30 -7.46
N PRO A 158 -16.41 18.64 -7.24
CA PRO A 158 -15.32 19.51 -7.68
C PRO A 158 -14.02 19.35 -6.86
N TYR A 159 -14.12 18.99 -5.57
CA TYR A 159 -12.96 18.74 -4.71
C TYR A 159 -12.10 17.58 -5.20
N LEU A 160 -12.72 16.61 -5.87
CA LEU A 160 -12.10 15.45 -6.49
C LEU A 160 -11.00 15.86 -7.49
N HIS A 161 -11.35 16.79 -8.38
CA HIS A 161 -10.47 17.23 -9.46
C HIS A 161 -9.30 18.07 -8.94
N LEU A 162 -9.56 18.92 -7.94
CA LEU A 162 -8.53 19.69 -7.26
C LEU A 162 -7.59 18.78 -6.46
N PHE A 163 -8.11 17.72 -5.86
CA PHE A 163 -7.32 16.70 -5.18
C PHE A 163 -6.39 15.96 -6.14
N ILE A 164 -6.90 15.40 -7.25
CA ILE A 164 -6.07 14.72 -8.27
C ILE A 164 -4.98 15.65 -8.79
N TRP A 165 -5.34 16.89 -9.14
CA TRP A 165 -4.37 17.88 -9.62
C TRP A 165 -3.26 18.13 -8.60
N SER A 166 -3.61 18.26 -7.31
CA SER A 166 -2.64 18.50 -6.24
C SER A 166 -1.68 17.30 -6.07
N VAL A 167 -2.20 16.08 -6.14
CA VAL A 167 -1.42 14.84 -6.05
C VAL A 167 -0.46 14.70 -7.23
N LEU A 168 -0.93 14.91 -8.47
CA LEU A 168 -0.09 14.84 -9.68
C LEU A 168 1.05 15.88 -9.69
N ASN A 169 0.86 16.99 -8.97
CA ASN A 169 1.88 18.01 -8.78
C ASN A 169 2.73 17.81 -7.52
N ASN A 170 2.53 16.70 -6.79
CA ASN A 170 3.22 16.36 -5.54
C ASN A 170 3.07 17.44 -4.44
N GLN A 171 1.96 18.18 -4.45
CA GLN A 171 1.62 19.21 -3.45
C GLN A 171 0.88 18.60 -2.26
N GLN A 172 1.64 18.06 -1.32
CA GLN A 172 1.12 17.22 -0.24
C GLN A 172 0.09 17.93 0.66
N ASP A 173 0.41 19.13 1.14
CA ASP A 173 -0.45 19.83 2.10
C ASP A 173 -1.74 20.35 1.45
N MET A 174 -1.66 20.77 0.19
CA MET A 174 -2.83 21.13 -0.62
C MET A 174 -3.72 19.92 -0.90
N ALA A 175 -3.12 18.78 -1.26
CA ALA A 175 -3.85 17.54 -1.48
C ALA A 175 -4.57 17.08 -0.20
N LYS A 176 -3.92 17.13 0.98
CA LYS A 176 -4.58 16.84 2.27
C LYS A 176 -5.74 17.78 2.57
N LEU A 177 -5.64 19.06 2.17
CA LEU A 177 -6.74 20.03 2.36
C LEU A 177 -7.97 19.65 1.53
N PHE A 178 -7.79 19.33 0.25
CA PHE A 178 -8.90 18.94 -0.62
C PHE A 178 -9.45 17.56 -0.28
N TRP A 179 -8.58 16.63 0.13
CA TRP A 179 -9.00 15.31 0.63
C TRP A 179 -9.97 15.41 1.81
N ARG A 180 -9.69 16.31 2.78
CA ARG A 180 -10.57 16.56 3.94
C ARG A 180 -11.96 17.12 3.60
N GLN A 181 -12.14 17.67 2.39
CA GLN A 181 -13.42 18.22 1.91
C GLN A 181 -14.12 17.28 0.91
N GLY A 182 -13.40 16.27 0.40
CA GLY A 182 -13.93 15.30 -0.56
C GLY A 182 -14.73 14.19 0.10
N LYS A 183 -15.47 13.43 -0.73
CA LYS A 183 -16.14 12.18 -0.32
C LYS A 183 -15.22 10.99 -0.60
N ASP A 184 -15.60 9.80 -0.11
CA ASP A 184 -14.82 8.56 -0.25
C ASP A 184 -13.39 8.69 0.29
N ALA A 185 -13.25 9.12 1.55
CA ALA A 185 -11.98 9.41 2.20
C ALA A 185 -10.95 8.27 2.05
N ILE A 186 -11.35 7.02 2.29
CA ILE A 186 -10.47 5.85 2.20
C ILE A 186 -10.02 5.64 0.75
N ALA A 187 -10.96 5.62 -0.20
CA ALA A 187 -10.65 5.39 -1.60
C ALA A 187 -9.79 6.51 -2.20
N ALA A 188 -10.05 7.77 -1.83
CA ALA A 188 -9.28 8.93 -2.27
C ALA A 188 -7.84 8.90 -1.75
N ALA A 189 -7.64 8.52 -0.49
CA ALA A 189 -6.30 8.38 0.09
C ALA A 189 -5.52 7.24 -0.58
N LEU A 190 -6.18 6.10 -0.85
CA LEU A 190 -5.58 4.99 -1.58
C LEU A 190 -5.27 5.31 -3.04
N LEU A 191 -6.11 6.12 -3.70
CA LEU A 191 -5.83 6.62 -5.04
C LEU A 191 -4.59 7.51 -5.05
N ALA A 192 -4.44 8.40 -4.06
CA ALA A 192 -3.23 9.21 -3.94
C ALA A 192 -1.99 8.34 -3.70
N ASP A 193 -2.10 7.31 -2.86
CA ASP A 193 -1.03 6.33 -2.66
C ASP A 193 -0.64 5.62 -3.97
N ALA A 194 -1.63 5.15 -4.73
CA ALA A 194 -1.42 4.49 -6.02
C ALA A 194 -0.76 5.41 -7.05
N LEU A 195 -1.20 6.68 -7.14
CA LEU A 195 -0.62 7.66 -8.06
C LEU A 195 0.81 8.04 -7.68
N LEU A 196 1.08 8.26 -6.40
CA LEU A 196 2.44 8.55 -5.90
C LEU A 196 3.38 7.36 -6.10
N PHE A 197 2.89 6.13 -5.93
CA PHE A 197 3.63 4.91 -6.23
C PHE A 197 3.95 4.78 -7.72
N ALA A 198 2.97 5.04 -8.60
CA ALA A 198 3.19 5.04 -10.04
C ALA A 198 4.23 6.08 -10.46
N MET A 199 4.11 7.32 -9.96
CA MET A 199 5.08 8.39 -10.26
C MET A 199 6.49 8.08 -9.72
N SER A 200 6.61 7.44 -8.55
CA SER A 200 7.91 7.01 -8.02
C SER A 200 8.52 5.90 -8.87
N ARG A 201 7.70 4.99 -9.42
CA ARG A 201 8.17 3.93 -10.31
C ARG A 201 8.63 4.44 -11.68
N HIS A 202 7.92 5.42 -12.25
CA HIS A 202 8.22 5.97 -13.58
C HIS A 202 9.27 7.09 -13.58
N SER A 203 9.71 7.58 -12.41
CA SER A 203 10.81 8.55 -12.29
C SER A 203 12.16 7.83 -12.13
N ASP A 204 13.26 8.49 -12.52
CA ASP A 204 14.63 8.01 -12.28
C ASP A 204 15.31 8.75 -11.12
N ASP A 205 14.81 9.94 -10.77
CA ASP A 205 15.33 10.79 -9.71
C ASP A 205 15.11 10.17 -8.31
N ARG A 206 16.20 9.97 -7.57
CA ARG A 206 16.18 9.38 -6.23
C ARG A 206 15.52 10.28 -5.19
N ASP A 207 15.70 11.60 -5.30
CA ASP A 207 15.16 12.55 -4.32
C ASP A 207 13.65 12.67 -4.50
N PHE A 208 13.19 12.75 -5.75
CA PHE A 208 11.77 12.70 -6.07
C PHE A 208 11.11 11.41 -5.60
N LYS A 209 11.75 10.24 -5.81
CA LYS A 209 11.26 8.96 -5.28
C LYS A 209 11.11 8.97 -3.76
N ALA A 210 12.13 9.46 -3.05
CA ALA A 210 12.08 9.54 -1.59
C ALA A 210 10.94 10.46 -1.10
N GLN A 211 10.72 11.58 -1.78
CA GLN A 211 9.60 12.48 -1.47
C GLN A 211 8.24 11.84 -1.75
N CYS A 212 8.07 11.16 -2.89
CA CYS A 212 6.84 10.43 -3.19
C CYS A 212 6.57 9.33 -2.16
N GLU A 213 7.58 8.55 -1.75
CA GLU A 213 7.42 7.52 -0.72
C GLU A 213 7.08 8.11 0.66
N LYS A 214 7.54 9.32 0.98
CA LYS A 214 7.10 10.03 2.19
C LYS A 214 5.63 10.44 2.10
N ASN A 215 5.25 11.13 1.02
CA ASN A 215 3.90 11.62 0.78
C ASN A 215 2.87 10.49 0.72
N ARG A 216 3.25 9.38 0.09
CA ARG A 216 2.47 8.17 -0.04
C ARG A 216 2.17 7.51 1.31
N ARG A 217 3.18 7.42 2.19
CA ARG A 217 3.01 6.89 3.55
C ARG A 217 2.02 7.72 4.37
N GLU A 218 2.04 9.05 4.24
CA GLU A 218 1.07 9.91 4.92
C GLU A 218 -0.37 9.59 4.47
N PHE A 219 -0.64 9.47 3.16
CA PHE A 219 -1.97 9.09 2.68
C PHE A 219 -2.38 7.67 3.09
N THR A 220 -1.43 6.73 3.12
CA THR A 220 -1.68 5.39 3.64
C THR A 220 -2.11 5.42 5.10
N ASN A 221 -1.43 6.19 5.95
CA ASN A 221 -1.79 6.33 7.36
C ASN A 221 -3.16 6.98 7.54
N LEU A 222 -3.52 7.96 6.69
CA LEU A 222 -4.85 8.57 6.68
C LEU A 222 -5.94 7.56 6.31
N ALA A 223 -5.72 6.75 5.27
CA ALA A 223 -6.66 5.69 4.87
C ALA A 223 -6.85 4.65 5.99
N ILE A 224 -5.75 4.23 6.62
CA ILE A 224 -5.76 3.28 7.74
C ILE A 224 -6.49 3.86 8.95
N GLY A 225 -6.25 5.12 9.29
CA GLY A 225 -6.89 5.79 10.43
C GLY A 225 -8.41 5.82 10.29
N VAL A 226 -8.91 6.28 9.13
CA VAL A 226 -10.36 6.29 8.84
C VAL A 226 -10.92 4.87 8.83
N LEU A 227 -10.22 3.90 8.24
CA LEU A 227 -10.67 2.51 8.20
C LEU A 227 -10.79 1.87 9.59
N LYS A 228 -9.85 2.15 10.51
CA LYS A 228 -9.90 1.66 11.89
C LYS A 228 -11.15 2.14 12.60
N GLU A 229 -11.43 3.44 12.52
CA GLU A 229 -12.64 4.04 13.09
C GLU A 229 -13.93 3.47 12.48
N CYS A 230 -13.94 3.24 11.16
CA CYS A 230 -15.07 2.57 10.49
C CYS A 230 -15.27 1.14 11.01
N HIS A 231 -14.19 0.37 11.15
CA HIS A 231 -14.25 -1.02 11.59
C HIS A 231 -14.68 -1.16 13.05
N GLU A 232 -14.20 -0.28 13.93
CA GLU A 232 -14.58 -0.24 15.34
C GLU A 232 -16.06 0.10 15.53
N GLN A 233 -16.63 0.97 14.69
CA GLN A 233 -18.06 1.28 14.75
C GLN A 233 -18.94 0.16 14.17
N ASN A 234 -18.59 -0.35 12.99
CA ASN A 234 -19.31 -1.46 12.38
C ASN A 234 -18.42 -2.24 11.39
N ALA A 235 -17.99 -3.43 11.81
CA ALA A 235 -17.15 -4.30 11.01
C ALA A 235 -17.79 -4.72 9.67
N ASN A 236 -19.10 -4.99 9.63
CA ASN A 236 -19.78 -5.43 8.41
C ASN A 236 -19.93 -4.30 7.39
N ASN A 237 -20.32 -3.11 7.84
CA ASN A 237 -20.37 -1.93 6.98
C ASN A 237 -18.98 -1.57 6.44
N ALA A 238 -17.93 -1.69 7.26
CA ALA A 238 -16.56 -1.48 6.82
C ALA A 238 -16.13 -2.50 5.74
N LYS A 239 -16.55 -3.77 5.85
CA LYS A 239 -16.30 -4.79 4.81
C LYS A 239 -16.98 -4.44 3.49
N ASP A 240 -18.26 -4.06 3.53
CA ASP A 240 -18.99 -3.64 2.35
C ASP A 240 -18.40 -2.35 1.74
N LEU A 241 -17.92 -1.43 2.59
CA LEU A 241 -17.26 -0.20 2.17
C LEU A 241 -15.96 -0.46 1.40
N LEU A 242 -15.22 -1.50 1.78
CA LEU A 242 -13.96 -1.88 1.13
C LEU A 242 -14.17 -2.63 -0.20
N LEU A 243 -15.26 -3.39 -0.32
CA LEU A 243 -15.59 -4.20 -1.50
C LEU A 243 -16.47 -3.49 -2.54
N ARG A 244 -17.07 -2.34 -2.18
CA ARG A 244 -17.88 -1.55 -3.10
C ARG A 244 -17.06 -1.05 -4.29
N LYS A 245 -17.76 -0.78 -5.38
CA LYS A 245 -17.21 0.01 -6.48
C LYS A 245 -16.92 1.44 -6.00
N SER A 246 -15.68 1.87 -6.16
CA SER A 246 -15.26 3.23 -5.86
C SER A 246 -15.75 4.20 -6.95
N GLN A 247 -15.75 5.49 -6.66
CA GLN A 247 -16.03 6.52 -7.67
C GLN A 247 -14.94 6.65 -8.74
N TRP A 248 -13.81 5.98 -8.53
CA TRP A 248 -12.58 6.13 -9.30
C TRP A 248 -12.45 5.08 -10.42
N GLY A 249 -13.56 4.47 -10.84
CA GLY A 249 -13.63 3.46 -11.90
C GLY A 249 -14.31 2.17 -11.45
N GLU A 250 -14.16 1.08 -12.21
CA GLU A 250 -14.68 -0.26 -11.87
C GLU A 250 -13.78 -0.99 -10.84
N THR A 251 -13.33 -0.29 -9.79
CA THR A 251 -12.38 -0.83 -8.81
C THR A 251 -12.80 -0.58 -7.38
N SER A 252 -12.46 -1.52 -6.50
CA SER A 252 -12.69 -1.44 -5.06
C SER A 252 -11.47 -0.87 -4.33
N CYS A 253 -11.66 -0.43 -3.09
CA CYS A 253 -10.57 0.08 -2.24
C CYS A 253 -9.45 -0.96 -2.08
N VAL A 254 -9.83 -2.23 -1.90
CA VAL A 254 -8.88 -3.34 -1.77
C VAL A 254 -8.08 -3.53 -3.05
N LEU A 255 -8.73 -3.49 -4.22
CA LEU A 255 -8.06 -3.66 -5.50
C LEU A 255 -7.08 -2.50 -5.79
N LEU A 256 -7.44 -1.26 -5.45
CA LEU A 256 -6.53 -0.11 -5.53
C LEU A 256 -5.28 -0.30 -4.67
N ALA A 257 -5.45 -0.72 -3.42
CA ALA A 257 -4.35 -0.99 -2.50
C ALA A 257 -3.45 -2.16 -2.98
N MET A 258 -4.03 -3.20 -3.58
CA MET A 258 -3.28 -4.31 -4.17
C MET A 258 -2.44 -3.86 -5.37
N ASN A 259 -3.04 -3.10 -6.29
CA ASN A 259 -2.36 -2.57 -7.49
C ASN A 259 -1.21 -1.62 -7.10
N ALA A 260 -1.40 -0.82 -6.05
CA ALA A 260 -0.37 0.06 -5.47
C ALA A 260 0.68 -0.67 -4.60
N LYS A 261 0.55 -2.00 -4.41
CA LYS A 261 1.39 -2.81 -3.50
C LYS A 261 1.46 -2.24 -2.08
N ASN A 262 0.33 -1.73 -1.57
CA ASN A 262 0.24 -1.13 -0.25
C ASN A 262 0.09 -2.21 0.84
N LYS A 263 1.23 -2.71 1.31
CA LYS A 263 1.29 -3.79 2.31
C LYS A 263 0.70 -3.37 3.66
N GLN A 264 0.86 -2.11 4.06
CA GLN A 264 0.38 -1.62 5.35
C GLN A 264 -1.14 -1.65 5.42
N PHE A 265 -1.81 -1.08 4.41
CA PHE A 265 -3.27 -1.07 4.34
C PHE A 265 -3.87 -2.47 4.25
N ILE A 266 -3.34 -3.33 3.37
CA ILE A 266 -3.82 -4.72 3.20
C ILE A 266 -3.63 -5.55 4.47
N SER A 267 -2.63 -5.21 5.29
CA SER A 267 -2.38 -5.89 6.55
C SER A 267 -3.32 -5.47 7.67
N GLU A 268 -4.20 -4.49 7.49
CA GLU A 268 -5.15 -4.07 8.52
C GLU A 268 -6.22 -5.13 8.79
N HIS A 269 -6.72 -5.18 10.03
CA HIS A 269 -7.65 -6.23 10.50
C HIS A 269 -8.90 -6.32 9.61
N ALA A 270 -9.50 -5.18 9.27
CA ALA A 270 -10.68 -5.12 8.41
C ALA A 270 -10.47 -5.76 7.03
N CYS A 271 -9.27 -5.63 6.44
CA CYS A 271 -8.94 -6.27 5.18
C CYS A 271 -8.72 -7.78 5.36
N GLN A 272 -8.06 -8.20 6.44
CA GLN A 272 -7.81 -9.61 6.73
C GLN A 272 -9.11 -10.39 6.95
N ASP A 273 -10.09 -9.80 7.63
CA ASP A 273 -11.42 -10.40 7.80
C ASP A 273 -12.14 -10.59 6.45
N ILE A 274 -11.97 -9.67 5.50
CA ILE A 274 -12.50 -9.82 4.14
C ILE A 274 -11.84 -11.01 3.45
N PHE A 275 -10.51 -11.11 3.53
CA PHE A 275 -9.78 -12.19 2.88
C PHE A 275 -10.10 -13.55 3.48
N ASN A 276 -10.25 -13.64 4.80
CA ASN A 276 -10.70 -14.86 5.47
C ASN A 276 -12.11 -15.26 5.03
N ASN A 277 -13.03 -14.30 4.93
CA ASN A 277 -14.38 -14.54 4.44
C ASN A 277 -14.39 -15.02 2.98
N ILE A 278 -13.56 -14.42 2.12
CA ILE A 278 -13.41 -14.86 0.73
C ILE A 278 -12.80 -16.27 0.67
N TRP A 279 -11.77 -16.54 1.47
CA TRP A 279 -11.08 -17.82 1.53
C TRP A 279 -12.01 -18.98 1.94
N MET A 280 -12.85 -18.75 2.95
CA MET A 280 -13.83 -19.72 3.43
C MET A 280 -15.06 -19.83 2.52
N GLY A 281 -15.33 -18.82 1.68
CA GLY A 281 -16.46 -18.81 0.76
C GLY A 281 -17.80 -18.80 1.53
N GLN A 282 -18.65 -19.78 1.27
CA GLN A 282 -19.96 -19.92 1.95
C GLN A 282 -19.91 -20.78 3.22
N ILE A 283 -18.73 -21.26 3.60
CA ILE A 283 -18.50 -22.08 4.80
C ILE A 283 -18.38 -21.14 6.00
N ALA A 284 -19.03 -21.48 7.12
CA ALA A 284 -19.07 -20.60 8.28
C ALA A 284 -17.74 -20.57 9.07
N GLU A 285 -17.42 -19.39 9.63
CA GLU A 285 -16.09 -19.06 10.19
C GLU A 285 -15.81 -19.58 11.61
N ASP A 286 -16.82 -19.98 12.42
CA ASP A 286 -16.66 -20.39 13.85
C ASP A 286 -15.80 -21.65 14.10
N ASN A 287 -15.06 -22.09 13.10
CA ASN A 287 -14.30 -23.33 13.04
C ASN A 287 -12.80 -23.01 13.07
N SER A 288 -12.34 -22.36 14.14
CA SER A 288 -10.95 -21.90 14.30
C SER A 288 -10.00 -22.99 14.82
N SER A 289 -10.34 -24.28 14.70
CA SER A 289 -9.53 -25.36 15.27
C SER A 289 -8.90 -26.25 14.20
N LEU A 290 -7.73 -26.83 14.52
CA LEU A 290 -7.06 -27.84 13.70
C LEU A 290 -8.00 -29.02 13.36
N THR A 291 -8.97 -29.30 14.22
CA THR A 291 -9.99 -30.33 14.01
C THR A 291 -10.90 -30.03 12.82
N ASP A 292 -11.05 -28.76 12.43
CA ASP A 292 -11.93 -28.35 11.34
C ASP A 292 -11.24 -28.42 9.97
N ASN A 293 -9.95 -28.09 9.89
CA ASN A 293 -9.15 -28.38 8.69
C ASN A 293 -9.12 -29.88 8.40
N ILE A 294 -9.07 -30.71 9.45
CA ILE A 294 -9.20 -32.17 9.32
C ILE A 294 -10.62 -32.55 8.86
N LYS A 295 -11.69 -31.91 9.36
CA LYS A 295 -13.05 -32.14 8.86
C LYS A 295 -13.18 -31.77 7.38
N LEU A 296 -12.60 -30.65 6.94
CA LEU A 296 -12.59 -30.26 5.53
C LEU A 296 -11.85 -31.31 4.68
N LEU A 297 -10.66 -31.75 5.11
CA LEU A 297 -9.89 -32.80 4.43
C LEU A 297 -10.65 -34.13 4.37
N LEU A 298 -11.31 -34.51 5.46
CA LEU A 298 -12.14 -35.71 5.54
C LEU A 298 -13.36 -35.62 4.60
N CYS A 299 -13.98 -34.44 4.48
CA CYS A 299 -15.07 -34.20 3.54
C CYS A 299 -14.62 -34.18 2.07
N ILE A 300 -13.37 -33.78 1.79
CA ILE A 300 -12.76 -33.93 0.46
C ILE A 300 -12.53 -35.41 0.12
N LEU A 301 -11.99 -36.18 1.07
CA LEU A 301 -11.71 -37.61 0.86
C LEU A 301 -12.99 -38.45 0.80
N ILE A 302 -14.02 -38.06 1.57
CA ILE A 302 -15.30 -38.76 1.70
C ILE A 302 -16.44 -37.77 1.41
N PRO A 303 -16.76 -37.52 0.11
CA PRO A 303 -17.79 -36.56 -0.30
C PRO A 303 -19.19 -36.73 0.33
N PRO A 304 -19.66 -37.96 0.67
CA PRO A 304 -20.94 -38.13 1.36
C PRO A 304 -21.07 -37.39 2.71
N LEU A 305 -19.94 -37.05 3.36
CA LEU A 305 -19.94 -36.36 4.66
C LEU A 305 -20.42 -34.90 4.57
N ILE A 306 -20.36 -34.28 3.39
CA ILE A 306 -20.80 -32.89 3.15
C ILE A 306 -22.31 -32.72 3.42
N LEU A 307 -23.09 -33.78 3.24
CA LEU A 307 -24.53 -33.74 3.37
C LEU A 307 -25.02 -33.75 4.82
N PHE A 308 -24.16 -34.08 5.79
CA PHE A 308 -24.50 -34.14 7.20
C PHE A 308 -24.34 -32.77 7.88
N ASP A 309 -25.41 -32.26 8.48
CA ASP A 309 -25.48 -30.92 9.10
C ASP A 309 -24.51 -30.72 10.28
N ARG A 310 -24.04 -31.80 10.90
CA ARG A 310 -23.05 -31.76 11.99
C ARG A 310 -21.60 -31.66 11.50
N CYS A 311 -21.34 -31.88 10.22
CA CYS A 311 -19.97 -31.93 9.68
C CYS A 311 -19.51 -30.57 9.14
N ILE A 312 -20.39 -29.81 8.48
CA ILE A 312 -20.08 -28.49 7.91
C ILE A 312 -21.28 -27.55 8.12
N THR A 313 -21.01 -26.41 8.77
CA THR A 313 -21.94 -25.30 8.90
C THR A 313 -21.71 -24.29 7.78
N PHE A 314 -22.79 -23.90 7.08
CA PHE A 314 -22.76 -22.88 6.04
C PHE A 314 -23.29 -21.56 6.61
N ILE A 315 -22.79 -20.42 6.12
CA ILE A 315 -23.13 -19.08 6.64
C ILE A 315 -24.64 -18.85 6.67
N GLN A 316 -25.33 -19.24 5.59
CA GLN A 316 -26.78 -19.10 5.47
C GLN A 316 -27.56 -19.89 6.54
N MET A 317 -27.02 -21.01 7.03
CA MET A 317 -27.66 -21.78 8.12
C MET A 317 -27.65 -21.01 9.45
N LYS A 318 -26.61 -20.21 9.72
CA LYS A 318 -26.52 -19.36 10.92
C LYS A 318 -27.42 -18.14 10.82
N GLU A 319 -27.50 -17.54 9.63
CA GLU A 319 -28.41 -16.41 9.38
C GLU A 319 -29.86 -16.86 9.57
N ASP A 320 -30.24 -18.05 9.07
CA ASP A 320 -31.57 -18.64 9.27
C ASP A 320 -31.88 -18.94 10.76
N GLU A 321 -30.87 -19.37 11.54
CA GLU A 321 -30.99 -19.64 12.98
C GLU A 321 -31.15 -18.34 13.80
N GLN A 322 -30.39 -17.29 13.47
CA GLN A 322 -30.52 -15.96 14.11
C GLN A 322 -31.86 -15.28 13.79
N VAL A 323 -32.34 -15.38 12.55
CA VAL A 323 -33.66 -14.86 12.16
C VAL A 323 -34.78 -15.63 12.88
N SER A 324 -34.63 -16.93 13.05
CA SER A 324 -35.59 -17.76 13.80
C SER A 324 -35.58 -17.47 15.30
N ALA A 325 -34.42 -17.17 15.89
CA ALA A 325 -34.29 -16.81 17.30
C ALA A 325 -34.92 -15.43 17.61
N ASN A 326 -34.75 -14.45 16.72
CA ASN A 326 -35.30 -13.10 16.89
C ASN A 326 -36.83 -13.02 16.70
N GLN A 327 -37.44 -13.99 16.03
CA GLN A 327 -38.89 -14.11 15.90
C GLN A 327 -39.56 -14.88 17.06
N GLY A 328 -38.78 -15.50 17.94
CA GLY A 328 -39.26 -16.38 19.01
C GLY A 328 -39.66 -15.71 20.33
N THR A 329 -39.44 -14.41 20.51
CA THR A 329 -39.85 -13.68 21.72
C THR A 329 -41.24 -13.05 21.54
N PRO A 330 -42.31 -13.57 22.16
CA PRO A 330 -43.58 -12.87 22.19
C PRO A 330 -43.42 -11.59 23.01
N VAL A 331 -43.59 -10.43 22.37
CA VAL A 331 -43.74 -9.15 23.06
C VAL A 331 -44.97 -9.23 23.95
N ASN A 332 -44.78 -9.33 25.26
CA ASN A 332 -45.86 -9.34 26.25
C ASN A 332 -46.41 -7.90 26.40
N VAL A 333 -47.27 -7.47 25.48
CA VAL A 333 -48.00 -6.20 25.60
C VAL A 333 -49.12 -6.39 26.61
N GLN A 334 -48.83 -6.08 27.87
CA GLN A 334 -49.82 -6.09 28.94
C GLN A 334 -50.58 -4.75 28.95
N SER A 335 -51.58 -4.62 28.09
CA SER A 335 -52.49 -3.46 28.08
C SER A 335 -53.72 -3.71 28.96
N ARG A 336 -53.84 -2.91 30.03
CA ARG A 336 -55.03 -2.75 30.90
C ARG A 336 -56.29 -2.39 30.08
N PRO A 337 -57.51 -2.81 30.49
CA PRO A 337 -58.73 -2.45 29.78
C PRO A 337 -59.35 -1.18 30.37
N ASN A 338 -59.85 -0.26 29.52
CA ASN A 338 -61.10 0.44 29.82
C ASN A 338 -61.79 1.12 28.62
N SER A 339 -63.09 0.76 28.49
CA SER A 339 -64.26 1.57 28.07
C SER A 339 -64.45 2.12 26.64
N ARG A 340 -65.32 1.42 25.89
CA ARG A 340 -66.63 1.81 25.26
C ARG A 340 -66.73 2.79 24.05
N GLN A 341 -67.25 2.20 22.95
CA GLN A 341 -68.25 2.69 21.94
C GLN A 341 -67.77 3.42 20.64
N PRO A 342 -68.55 3.47 19.51
CA PRO A 342 -68.57 2.43 18.44
C PRO A 342 -68.49 2.92 16.95
N HIS A 343 -68.05 2.02 16.04
CA HIS A 343 -68.25 1.96 14.56
C HIS A 343 -67.64 3.03 13.61
N PRO A 344 -67.46 2.75 12.28
CA PRO A 344 -67.76 1.54 11.50
C PRO A 344 -66.56 0.92 10.74
N ARG A 345 -66.84 -0.25 10.15
CA ARG A 345 -65.94 -1.10 9.36
C ARG A 345 -65.32 -0.40 8.15
N GLU A 346 -64.00 -0.42 8.06
CA GLU A 346 -63.29 -0.60 6.79
C GLU A 346 -62.76 -2.03 6.73
N LYS A 347 -63.37 -2.82 5.85
CA LYS A 347 -62.76 -4.04 5.34
C LYS A 347 -61.67 -3.62 4.35
N ASN A 348 -60.60 -4.41 4.33
CA ASN A 348 -59.47 -4.44 3.40
C ASN A 348 -58.18 -3.94 4.07
N ASN A 349 -57.23 -4.88 4.19
CA ASN A 349 -55.78 -4.75 4.39
C ASN A 349 -55.19 -5.89 5.24
N ALA A 350 -56.01 -6.80 5.78
CA ALA A 350 -55.54 -8.01 6.45
C ALA A 350 -55.08 -9.14 5.48
N SER A 351 -55.26 -8.97 4.16
CA SER A 351 -54.83 -9.94 3.14
C SER A 351 -53.60 -9.51 2.33
N VAL A 352 -53.03 -8.33 2.61
CA VAL A 352 -51.80 -7.84 1.95
C VAL A 352 -50.56 -8.06 2.82
N ILE A 353 -50.74 -8.21 4.14
CA ILE A 353 -49.65 -8.47 5.09
C ILE A 353 -49.31 -9.98 5.20
N SER A 354 -50.14 -10.86 4.66
CA SER A 354 -49.89 -12.31 4.64
C SER A 354 -49.15 -12.83 3.40
N GLN A 355 -48.78 -11.96 2.45
CA GLN A 355 -48.04 -12.35 1.23
C GLN A 355 -46.57 -11.92 1.23
N GLN A 356 -46.14 -11.00 2.09
CA GLN A 356 -44.73 -10.60 2.21
C GLN A 356 -43.91 -11.38 3.25
N THR A 357 -44.50 -12.37 3.92
CA THR A 357 -43.84 -13.17 4.97
C THR A 357 -43.65 -14.64 4.56
N GLN A 358 -43.77 -14.97 3.27
CA GLN A 358 -43.62 -16.36 2.77
C GLN A 358 -42.42 -16.61 1.82
N GLU A 359 -41.57 -15.62 1.54
CA GLU A 359 -40.37 -15.80 0.68
C GLU A 359 -39.03 -15.91 1.42
N ILE A 360 -39.02 -16.06 2.75
CA ILE A 360 -37.78 -16.30 3.52
C ILE A 360 -37.89 -17.64 4.24
N LYS A 361 -37.67 -18.73 3.50
CA LYS A 361 -37.26 -20.06 4.00
C LYS A 361 -36.92 -20.93 2.81
N SER A 362 -35.73 -20.75 2.23
CA SER A 362 -35.12 -21.79 1.42
C SER A 362 -33.86 -22.27 2.12
N CYS A 363 -34.00 -23.31 2.96
CA CYS A 363 -32.86 -24.11 3.37
C CYS A 363 -32.11 -24.53 2.09
N LEU A 364 -30.79 -24.35 2.05
CA LEU A 364 -29.97 -24.66 0.89
C LEU A 364 -30.22 -26.11 0.42
N SER A 365 -30.53 -26.31 -0.87
CA SER A 365 -30.73 -27.66 -1.43
C SER A 365 -29.45 -28.50 -1.25
N LYS A 366 -29.59 -29.82 -1.08
CA LYS A 366 -28.43 -30.73 -0.97
C LYS A 366 -27.44 -30.58 -2.13
N GLY A 367 -27.93 -30.29 -3.34
CA GLY A 367 -27.08 -30.00 -4.49
C GLY A 367 -26.34 -28.67 -4.40
N GLN A 368 -27.00 -27.63 -3.88
CA GLN A 368 -26.38 -26.32 -3.64
C GLN A 368 -25.29 -26.40 -2.56
N ARG A 369 -25.46 -27.23 -1.52
CA ARG A 369 -24.42 -27.45 -0.51
C ARG A 369 -23.14 -28.02 -1.11
N ILE A 370 -23.27 -28.97 -2.04
CA ILE A 370 -22.14 -29.59 -2.72
C ILE A 370 -21.44 -28.55 -3.61
N THR A 371 -22.19 -27.77 -4.39
CA THR A 371 -21.59 -26.74 -5.26
C THR A 371 -20.88 -25.67 -4.44
N SER A 372 -21.52 -25.17 -3.39
CA SER A 372 -20.95 -24.14 -2.50
C SER A 372 -19.70 -24.62 -1.76
N PHE A 373 -19.59 -25.92 -1.46
CA PHE A 373 -18.40 -26.50 -0.84
C PHE A 373 -17.22 -26.56 -1.82
N TYR A 374 -17.42 -27.12 -3.03
CA TYR A 374 -16.34 -27.26 -4.00
C TYR A 374 -15.95 -25.93 -4.67
N GLU A 375 -16.81 -24.92 -4.65
CA GLU A 375 -16.52 -23.57 -5.13
C GLU A 375 -15.70 -22.74 -4.12
N ALA A 376 -15.59 -23.18 -2.87
CA ALA A 376 -14.83 -22.46 -1.85
C ALA A 376 -13.31 -22.51 -2.13
N PRO A 377 -12.58 -21.37 -2.10
CA PRO A 377 -11.15 -21.32 -2.42
C PRO A 377 -10.28 -22.25 -1.57
N VAL A 378 -10.61 -22.38 -0.27
CA VAL A 378 -9.93 -23.31 0.64
C VAL A 378 -9.99 -24.78 0.16
N ILE A 379 -11.11 -25.21 -0.42
CA ILE A 379 -11.28 -26.58 -0.93
C ILE A 379 -10.50 -26.77 -2.23
N ILE A 380 -10.52 -25.77 -3.12
CA ILE A 380 -9.73 -25.77 -4.35
C ILE A 380 -8.23 -25.87 -4.02
N PHE A 381 -7.77 -25.15 -2.99
CA PHE A 381 -6.42 -25.23 -2.48
C PHE A 381 -6.05 -26.64 -2.01
N PHE A 382 -6.84 -27.24 -1.10
CA PHE A 382 -6.56 -28.59 -0.63
C PHE A 382 -6.57 -29.62 -1.75
N HIS A 383 -7.48 -29.50 -2.71
CA HIS A 383 -7.54 -30.41 -3.86
C HIS A 383 -6.27 -30.30 -4.74
N ASN A 384 -5.78 -29.07 -4.97
CA ASN A 384 -4.51 -28.84 -5.67
C ASN A 384 -3.30 -29.40 -4.90
N VAL A 385 -3.25 -29.20 -3.58
CA VAL A 385 -2.16 -29.74 -2.74
C VAL A 385 -2.16 -31.28 -2.77
N ILE A 386 -3.32 -31.92 -2.62
CA ILE A 386 -3.43 -33.38 -2.69
C ILE A 386 -3.00 -33.89 -4.07
N SER A 387 -3.46 -33.25 -5.14
CA SER A 387 -3.05 -33.60 -6.50
C SER A 387 -1.53 -33.47 -6.68
N TYR A 388 -0.93 -32.38 -6.18
CA TYR A 388 0.50 -32.16 -6.26
C TYR A 388 1.30 -33.20 -5.45
N MET A 389 0.79 -33.61 -4.27
CA MET A 389 1.41 -34.70 -3.48
C MET A 389 1.33 -36.05 -4.20
N ILE A 390 0.21 -36.36 -4.86
CA ILE A 390 0.07 -37.56 -5.70
C ILE A 390 1.04 -37.49 -6.88
N PHE A 391 1.15 -36.33 -7.53
CA PHE A 391 2.11 -36.09 -8.61
C PHE A 391 3.54 -36.34 -8.12
N LEU A 392 3.98 -35.72 -7.02
CA LEU A 392 5.30 -35.95 -6.45
C LEU A 392 5.54 -37.42 -6.06
N GLY A 393 4.53 -38.10 -5.54
CA GLY A 393 4.61 -39.53 -5.20
C GLY A 393 4.80 -40.42 -6.43
N LEU A 394 3.98 -40.21 -7.48
CA LEU A 394 4.12 -40.93 -8.76
C LEU A 394 5.44 -40.60 -9.44
N TYR A 395 5.82 -39.34 -9.41
CA TYR A 395 7.05 -38.82 -9.98
C TYR A 395 8.29 -39.45 -9.31
N SER A 396 8.32 -39.47 -7.97
CA SER A 396 9.35 -40.15 -7.18
C SER A 396 9.36 -41.66 -7.42
N TYR A 397 8.18 -42.30 -7.50
CA TYR A 397 8.07 -43.73 -7.80
C TYR A 397 8.68 -44.08 -9.17
N ILE A 398 8.42 -43.28 -10.20
CA ILE A 398 8.98 -43.49 -11.54
C ILE A 398 10.51 -43.35 -11.50
N LEU A 399 11.03 -42.28 -10.88
CA LEU A 399 12.46 -42.03 -10.79
C LEU A 399 13.19 -43.13 -9.99
N ILE A 400 12.62 -43.59 -8.87
CA ILE A 400 13.29 -44.56 -8.00
C ILE A 400 13.11 -45.99 -8.50
N SER A 401 11.93 -46.36 -9.02
CA SER A 401 11.59 -47.76 -9.30
C SER A 401 11.65 -48.17 -10.77
N LYS A 402 11.53 -47.22 -11.72
CA LYS A 402 11.41 -47.51 -13.16
C LYS A 402 12.49 -46.83 -14.01
N PHE A 403 13.60 -46.43 -13.41
CA PHE A 403 14.71 -45.80 -14.13
C PHE A 403 15.43 -46.83 -15.03
N ASP A 404 15.03 -46.86 -16.30
CA ASP A 404 15.63 -47.74 -17.31
C ASP A 404 17.00 -47.19 -17.77
N ARG A 405 17.83 -48.05 -18.39
CA ARG A 405 19.20 -47.67 -18.83
C ARG A 405 19.25 -46.57 -19.89
N TYR A 406 18.13 -46.23 -20.52
CA TYR A 406 18.05 -45.19 -21.54
C TYR A 406 17.24 -44.01 -21.00
N LEU A 407 17.85 -42.83 -21.06
CA LEU A 407 17.27 -41.59 -20.56
C LEU A 407 15.99 -41.30 -21.32
N SER A 408 14.84 -41.35 -20.64
CA SER A 408 13.57 -41.01 -21.25
C SER A 408 13.48 -39.49 -21.40
N TRP A 409 12.68 -39.01 -22.37
CA TRP A 409 12.53 -37.56 -22.56
C TRP A 409 11.81 -36.90 -21.37
N GLU A 410 11.00 -37.66 -20.63
CA GLU A 410 10.37 -37.26 -19.38
C GLU A 410 11.41 -37.02 -18.26
N GLU A 411 12.46 -37.85 -18.19
CA GLU A 411 13.58 -37.69 -17.24
C GLU A 411 14.45 -36.48 -17.60
N ILE A 412 14.66 -36.22 -18.90
CA ILE A 412 15.38 -35.04 -19.37
C ILE A 412 14.63 -33.75 -19.01
N LEU A 413 13.30 -33.71 -19.24
CA LEU A 413 12.46 -32.56 -18.90
C LEU A 413 12.54 -32.19 -17.42
N LEU A 414 12.56 -33.22 -16.58
CA LEU A 414 12.70 -33.14 -15.13
C LEU A 414 14.08 -32.66 -14.71
N CYS A 415 15.17 -33.17 -15.30
CA CYS A 415 16.52 -32.70 -15.00
C CYS A 415 16.65 -31.21 -15.34
N VAL A 416 16.05 -30.78 -16.44
CA VAL A 416 15.94 -29.37 -16.81
C VAL A 416 15.13 -28.60 -15.76
N TRP A 417 14.01 -29.13 -15.29
CA TRP A 417 13.20 -28.48 -14.25
C TRP A 417 13.99 -28.32 -12.93
N VAL A 418 14.66 -29.36 -12.44
CA VAL A 418 15.52 -29.29 -11.25
C VAL A 418 16.66 -28.28 -11.44
N PHE A 419 17.28 -28.28 -12.62
CA PHE A 419 18.32 -27.30 -12.95
C PHE A 419 17.79 -25.86 -12.93
N THR A 420 16.58 -25.61 -13.45
CA THR A 420 15.98 -24.26 -13.39
C THR A 420 15.71 -23.81 -11.96
N ILE A 421 15.20 -24.68 -11.10
CA ILE A 421 15.01 -24.40 -9.66
C ILE A 421 16.36 -24.07 -9.02
N PHE A 422 17.39 -24.88 -9.27
CA PHE A 422 18.74 -24.63 -8.78
C PHE A 422 19.27 -23.26 -9.24
N THR A 423 19.14 -22.90 -10.51
CA THR A 423 19.59 -21.59 -11.01
C THR A 423 18.84 -20.41 -10.39
N GLN A 424 17.56 -20.58 -10.04
CA GLN A 424 16.79 -19.54 -9.34
C GLN A 424 17.30 -19.33 -7.91
N GLU A 425 17.67 -20.41 -7.22
CA GLU A 425 18.28 -20.34 -5.88
C GLU A 425 19.71 -19.77 -5.91
N VAL A 426 20.48 -20.05 -6.97
CA VAL A 426 21.83 -19.46 -7.15
C VAL A 426 21.79 -17.93 -7.24
N ILE A 427 20.72 -17.34 -7.79
CA ILE A 427 20.53 -15.88 -7.80
C ILE A 427 20.41 -15.33 -6.37
N GLN A 428 19.79 -16.08 -5.46
CA GLN A 428 19.65 -15.68 -4.05
C GLN A 428 20.99 -15.78 -3.30
N VAL A 429 21.86 -16.74 -3.66
CA VAL A 429 23.21 -16.92 -3.11
C VAL A 429 24.17 -15.80 -3.53
N TYR A 430 23.88 -15.04 -4.59
CA TYR A 430 24.73 -13.95 -5.09
C TYR A 430 25.08 -12.91 -4.01
N ASN A 431 24.14 -12.60 -3.10
CA ASN A 431 24.38 -11.66 -2.01
C ASN A 431 25.40 -12.16 -0.98
N LEU A 432 25.56 -13.48 -0.86
CA LEU A 432 26.52 -14.15 0.03
C LEU A 432 27.82 -14.54 -0.68
N ALA A 433 27.87 -14.38 -2.01
CA ALA A 433 29.02 -14.80 -2.82
C ALA A 433 30.32 -14.14 -2.35
N TYR A 434 30.28 -12.88 -1.92
CA TYR A 434 31.46 -12.19 -1.37
C TYR A 434 32.03 -12.87 -0.13
N PHE A 435 31.18 -13.37 0.77
CA PHE A 435 31.63 -14.11 1.94
C PHE A 435 32.26 -15.45 1.53
N PHE A 436 31.61 -16.19 0.64
CA PHE A 436 32.15 -17.47 0.14
C PHE A 436 33.47 -17.29 -0.62
N MET A 437 33.68 -16.18 -1.31
CA MET A 437 34.96 -15.85 -1.95
C MET A 437 36.08 -15.64 -0.91
N ILE A 438 35.79 -14.97 0.20
CA ILE A 438 36.75 -14.81 1.30
C ILE A 438 37.06 -16.18 1.92
N LEU A 439 36.04 -16.99 2.21
CA LEU A 439 36.21 -18.33 2.75
C LEU A 439 37.05 -19.23 1.81
N LEU A 440 36.81 -19.14 0.50
CA LEU A 440 37.54 -19.89 -0.52
C LEU A 440 39.05 -19.59 -0.51
N VAL A 441 39.45 -18.33 -0.27
CA VAL A 441 40.88 -17.96 -0.17
C VAL A 441 41.55 -18.70 0.98
N PHE A 442 40.90 -18.81 2.14
CA PHE A 442 41.45 -19.55 3.28
C PHE A 442 41.48 -21.06 3.05
N ILE A 443 40.42 -21.63 2.44
CA ILE A 443 40.34 -23.04 2.04
C ILE A 443 41.52 -23.41 1.13
N VAL A 444 41.75 -22.63 0.07
CA VAL A 444 42.82 -22.88 -0.91
C VAL A 444 44.20 -22.73 -0.27
N ALA A 445 44.42 -21.67 0.52
CA ALA A 445 45.70 -21.43 1.16
C ALA A 445 46.10 -22.56 2.11
N TYR A 446 45.16 -22.99 2.98
CA TYR A 446 45.37 -24.11 3.89
C TYR A 446 45.49 -25.45 3.14
N GLY A 447 44.65 -25.69 2.14
CA GLY A 447 44.67 -26.93 1.34
C GLY A 447 46.00 -27.15 0.64
N ILE A 448 46.50 -26.13 -0.05
CA ILE A 448 47.80 -26.21 -0.73
C ILE A 448 48.93 -26.39 0.27
N ALA A 449 48.96 -25.59 1.36
CA ALA A 449 50.02 -25.65 2.36
C ALA A 449 50.04 -27.00 3.09
N SER A 450 48.89 -27.48 3.56
CA SER A 450 48.79 -28.77 4.26
C SER A 450 49.17 -29.94 3.36
N TYR A 451 48.68 -29.98 2.12
CA TYR A 451 48.99 -31.05 1.17
C TYR A 451 50.47 -31.05 0.76
N ALA A 452 51.05 -29.87 0.51
CA ALA A 452 52.47 -29.74 0.13
C ALA A 452 53.42 -30.18 1.24
N ILE A 453 53.08 -29.90 2.50
CA ILE A 453 53.87 -30.34 3.67
C ILE A 453 53.74 -31.86 3.86
N LEU A 454 52.53 -32.41 3.71
CA LEU A 454 52.26 -33.83 3.98
C LEU A 454 52.82 -34.75 2.89
N TYR A 455 52.74 -34.35 1.61
CA TYR A 455 53.14 -35.15 0.45
C TYR A 455 54.04 -34.36 -0.52
N PRO A 456 55.34 -34.20 -0.22
CA PRO A 456 56.28 -33.49 -1.08
C PRO A 456 56.50 -34.23 -2.42
N HIS A 457 56.86 -33.49 -3.47
CA HIS A 457 57.14 -34.04 -4.82
C HIS A 457 55.97 -34.82 -5.45
N THR A 458 54.73 -34.47 -5.11
CA THR A 458 53.54 -35.04 -5.77
C THR A 458 53.34 -34.38 -7.14
N GLU A 459 53.08 -35.19 -8.17
CA GLU A 459 52.80 -34.72 -9.52
C GLU A 459 51.39 -34.08 -9.57
N PRO A 460 51.19 -32.94 -10.27
CA PRO A 460 49.90 -32.28 -10.34
C PRO A 460 48.90 -33.12 -11.16
N SER A 461 47.91 -33.70 -10.49
CA SER A 461 46.79 -34.43 -11.10
C SER A 461 45.44 -33.88 -10.62
N LEU A 462 44.35 -34.23 -11.33
CA LEU A 462 43.00 -33.84 -10.91
C LEU A 462 42.60 -34.45 -9.56
N GLU A 463 43.15 -35.61 -9.22
CA GLU A 463 42.95 -36.27 -7.94
C GLU A 463 43.64 -35.49 -6.81
N THR A 464 44.87 -35.04 -7.04
CA THR A 464 45.59 -34.14 -6.13
C THR A 464 44.83 -32.83 -5.91
N LEU A 465 44.29 -32.23 -6.98
CA LEU A 465 43.49 -31.01 -6.87
C LEU A 465 42.21 -31.27 -6.05
N THR A 466 41.54 -32.40 -6.26
CA THR A 466 40.35 -32.77 -5.50
C THR A 466 40.65 -32.92 -4.01
N GLU A 467 41.75 -33.57 -3.65
CA GLU A 467 42.17 -33.73 -2.25
C GLU A 467 42.55 -32.41 -1.57
N ILE A 468 43.19 -31.49 -2.30
CA ILE A 468 43.56 -30.14 -1.82
C ILE A 468 42.32 -29.36 -1.39
N PHE A 469 41.18 -29.50 -2.10
CA PHE A 469 39.93 -28.84 -1.73
C PHE A 469 39.09 -29.65 -0.73
N ARG A 470 39.03 -30.97 -0.90
CA ARG A 470 38.16 -31.86 -0.13
C ARG A 470 38.51 -31.84 1.36
N ARG A 471 39.80 -31.93 1.72
CA ARG A 471 40.23 -31.99 3.13
C ARG A 471 39.91 -30.70 3.90
N PRO A 472 40.33 -29.50 3.46
CA PRO A 472 39.92 -28.24 4.11
C PRO A 472 38.40 -28.04 4.21
N TYR A 473 37.65 -28.48 3.20
CA TYR A 473 36.19 -28.34 3.16
C TYR A 473 35.53 -29.15 4.28
N TRP A 474 35.85 -30.44 4.41
CA TRP A 474 35.29 -31.29 5.47
C TRP A 474 35.77 -30.86 6.87
N ASN A 475 36.99 -30.35 6.99
CA ASN A 475 37.50 -29.80 8.25
C ASN A 475 36.63 -28.63 8.77
N ILE A 476 36.07 -27.77 7.91
CA ILE A 476 35.16 -26.67 8.34
C ILE A 476 33.95 -27.24 9.09
N TYR A 477 33.40 -28.37 8.63
CA TYR A 477 32.26 -29.05 9.24
C TYR A 477 32.62 -29.92 10.45
N GLY A 478 33.89 -29.95 10.84
CA GLY A 478 34.37 -30.66 12.04
C GLY A 478 34.83 -32.09 11.80
N GLU A 479 34.88 -32.57 10.55
CA GLU A 479 35.44 -33.88 10.22
C GLU A 479 36.97 -33.77 10.12
N LEU A 480 37.63 -33.91 11.28
CA LEU A 480 39.07 -33.81 11.43
C LEU A 480 39.71 -35.16 11.11
N MET A 481 40.24 -35.31 9.89
CA MET A 481 40.87 -36.54 9.38
C MET A 481 42.24 -36.85 10.02
N LEU A 482 42.35 -36.79 11.34
CA LEU A 482 43.58 -36.96 12.13
C LEU A 482 44.17 -38.37 11.97
N ASP A 483 43.32 -39.38 11.86
CA ASP A 483 43.74 -40.77 11.64
C ASP A 483 44.56 -40.95 10.35
N THR A 484 44.26 -40.16 9.32
CA THR A 484 45.03 -40.18 8.06
C THR A 484 46.40 -39.50 8.16
N ILE A 485 46.67 -38.80 9.27
CA ILE A 485 47.90 -38.05 9.52
C ILE A 485 48.81 -38.80 10.52
N ASP A 486 48.23 -39.49 11.51
CA ASP A 486 48.97 -40.17 12.60
C ASP A 486 49.36 -41.64 12.32
N ASP A 487 49.49 -42.04 11.03
CA ASP A 487 49.88 -43.39 10.59
C ASP A 487 48.96 -44.55 11.02
N SER A 488 47.69 -44.29 11.37
CA SER A 488 46.78 -45.38 11.76
C SER A 488 46.23 -46.22 10.58
N VAL A 489 46.65 -45.88 9.36
CA VAL A 489 46.23 -46.51 8.10
C VAL A 489 47.42 -47.16 7.40
N ASP A 490 47.24 -48.37 6.85
CA ASP A 490 48.27 -49.07 6.06
C ASP A 490 48.76 -48.20 4.88
N CYS A 491 49.96 -47.64 5.02
CA CYS A 491 50.56 -46.73 4.04
C CYS A 491 51.95 -47.21 3.59
N THR A 492 52.42 -46.73 2.45
CA THR A 492 53.75 -47.03 1.91
C THR A 492 54.48 -45.78 1.43
N ASN A 493 55.81 -45.81 1.52
CA ASN A 493 56.70 -44.78 0.93
C ASN A 493 57.25 -45.20 -0.44
N ASN A 494 56.98 -46.41 -0.92
CA ASN A 494 57.50 -46.89 -2.19
C ASN A 494 56.68 -46.32 -3.38
N PRO A 495 57.30 -45.58 -4.32
CA PRO A 495 56.63 -44.98 -5.47
C PRO A 495 55.87 -45.96 -6.35
N GLU A 496 56.34 -47.19 -6.49
CA GLU A 496 55.66 -48.18 -7.33
C GLU A 496 54.36 -48.66 -6.70
N LEU A 497 54.33 -48.80 -5.37
CA LEU A 497 53.18 -49.35 -4.64
C LEU A 497 52.04 -48.33 -4.48
N TYR A 498 52.36 -47.03 -4.32
CA TYR A 498 51.31 -46.01 -4.24
C TYR A 498 50.86 -45.51 -5.62
N LYS A 499 51.72 -45.51 -6.65
CA LYS A 499 51.30 -45.17 -8.03
C LYS A 499 50.40 -46.23 -8.65
N ASN A 500 50.53 -47.49 -8.23
CA ASN A 500 49.69 -48.59 -8.68
C ASN A 500 48.37 -48.72 -7.87
N GLY A 501 48.12 -47.82 -6.90
CA GLY A 501 46.88 -47.77 -6.12
C GLY A 501 46.72 -48.87 -5.06
N THR A 502 47.75 -49.71 -4.83
CA THR A 502 47.70 -50.82 -3.87
C THR A 502 47.76 -50.37 -2.40
N TYR A 503 48.45 -49.26 -2.11
CA TYR A 503 48.58 -48.69 -0.77
C TYR A 503 48.59 -47.16 -0.84
N SER A 504 48.11 -46.50 0.22
CA SER A 504 48.15 -45.03 0.32
C SER A 504 49.57 -44.52 0.58
N ARG A 505 49.89 -43.29 0.14
CA ARG A 505 51.20 -42.67 0.41
C ARG A 505 51.29 -42.25 1.87
N CYS A 506 52.37 -42.60 2.57
CA CYS A 506 52.55 -42.17 3.96
C CYS A 506 52.81 -40.65 4.08
N PRO A 507 52.29 -40.01 5.14
CA PRO A 507 52.61 -38.62 5.45
C PRO A 507 54.08 -38.46 5.88
N THR A 508 54.66 -37.28 5.63
CA THR A 508 56.02 -36.97 6.12
C THR A 508 56.07 -36.81 7.64
N GLU A 509 57.19 -37.20 8.27
CA GLU A 509 57.43 -37.00 9.70
C GLU A 509 57.27 -35.53 10.14
N SER A 510 57.74 -34.59 9.33
CA SER A 510 57.52 -33.16 9.60
C SER A 510 56.04 -32.77 9.50
N GLY A 511 55.33 -33.32 8.51
CA GLY A 511 53.92 -32.99 8.29
C GLY A 511 53.01 -33.45 9.43
N LYS A 512 53.32 -34.56 10.09
CA LYS A 512 52.58 -35.05 11.26
C LYS A 512 52.47 -34.02 12.38
N TYR A 513 53.51 -33.21 12.59
CA TYR A 513 53.50 -32.18 13.63
C TYR A 513 53.00 -30.82 13.12
N PHE A 514 53.43 -30.41 11.92
CA PHE A 514 53.10 -29.07 11.40
C PHE A 514 51.67 -28.96 10.85
N VAL A 515 51.11 -30.00 10.24
CA VAL A 515 49.78 -29.95 9.63
C VAL A 515 48.68 -29.84 10.69
N PRO A 516 48.68 -30.58 11.82
CA PRO A 516 47.72 -30.36 12.90
C PRO A 516 47.80 -28.97 13.53
N LEU A 517 49.01 -28.40 13.67
CA LEU A 517 49.19 -27.02 14.14
C LEU A 517 48.55 -26.02 13.17
N LEU A 518 48.82 -26.17 11.88
CA LEU A 518 48.25 -25.34 10.82
C LEU A 518 46.73 -25.50 10.75
N MET A 519 46.23 -26.73 10.94
CA MET A 519 44.81 -27.05 11.03
C MET A 519 44.15 -26.33 12.21
N GLY A 520 44.81 -26.27 13.37
CA GLY A 520 44.31 -25.52 14.53
C GLY A 520 44.14 -24.02 14.22
N VAL A 521 45.13 -23.40 13.57
CA VAL A 521 45.05 -21.99 13.13
C VAL A 521 43.94 -21.80 12.09
N TYR A 522 43.83 -22.70 11.12
CA TYR A 522 42.78 -22.70 10.12
C TYR A 522 41.38 -22.81 10.73
N MET A 523 41.19 -23.72 11.69
CA MET A 523 39.92 -23.91 12.40
C MET A 523 39.56 -22.69 13.24
N LEU A 524 40.53 -22.03 13.88
CA LEU A 524 40.29 -20.77 14.59
C LEU A 524 39.81 -19.67 13.63
N MET A 525 40.47 -19.51 12.48
CA MET A 525 40.08 -18.49 11.51
C MET A 525 38.74 -18.79 10.84
N CYS A 526 38.52 -20.01 10.36
CA CYS A 526 37.30 -20.35 9.63
C CYS A 526 36.11 -20.53 10.57
N ASN A 527 36.25 -21.31 11.64
CA ASN A 527 35.11 -21.71 12.46
C ASN A 527 34.79 -20.71 13.57
N ILE A 528 35.81 -20.12 14.20
CA ILE A 528 35.58 -19.16 15.29
C ILE A 528 35.38 -17.74 14.76
N LEU A 529 36.07 -17.34 13.69
CA LEU A 529 35.97 -15.98 13.16
C LEU A 529 34.98 -15.90 11.98
N LEU A 530 35.21 -16.61 10.88
CA LEU A 530 34.41 -16.42 9.66
C LEU A 530 32.99 -16.98 9.77
N LEU A 531 32.79 -18.21 10.25
CA LEU A 531 31.45 -18.78 10.40
C LEU A 531 30.61 -18.01 11.42
N ASN A 532 31.19 -17.58 12.54
CA ASN A 532 30.48 -16.75 13.51
C ASN A 532 30.10 -15.37 12.96
N LEU A 533 30.95 -14.78 12.11
CA LEU A 533 30.59 -13.56 11.38
C LEU A 533 29.45 -13.80 10.39
N LEU A 534 29.43 -14.93 9.68
CA LEU A 534 28.33 -15.31 8.78
C LEU A 534 27.01 -15.47 9.56
N ILE A 535 27.05 -16.16 10.70
CA ILE A 535 25.90 -16.32 11.59
C ILE A 535 25.42 -14.94 12.07
N ALA A 536 26.33 -14.04 12.45
CA ALA A 536 25.97 -12.68 12.86
C ALA A 536 25.33 -11.87 11.73
N MET A 537 25.86 -11.96 10.50
CA MET A 537 25.30 -11.30 9.31
C MET A 537 23.90 -11.82 8.97
N PHE A 538 23.70 -13.14 9.01
CA PHE A 538 22.39 -13.74 8.84
C PHE A 538 21.43 -13.35 9.96
N SER A 539 21.89 -13.34 11.22
CA SER A 539 21.07 -12.95 12.37
C SER A 539 20.61 -11.48 12.25
N PHE A 540 21.50 -10.57 11.88
CA PHE A 540 21.16 -9.17 11.64
C PHE A 540 20.18 -8.99 10.47
N THR A 541 20.43 -9.67 9.34
CA THR A 541 19.54 -9.61 8.17
C THR A 541 18.17 -10.19 8.49
N PHE A 542 18.13 -11.34 9.17
CA PHE A 542 16.92 -11.98 9.63
C PHE A 542 16.12 -11.08 10.58
N GLN A 543 16.76 -10.44 11.57
CA GLN A 543 16.08 -9.51 12.46
C GLN A 543 15.48 -8.33 11.70
N LYS A 544 16.24 -7.73 10.78
CA LYS A 544 15.76 -6.62 9.94
C LYS A 544 14.57 -7.01 9.05
N ASP A 545 14.60 -8.22 8.50
CA ASP A 545 13.56 -8.70 7.58
C ASP A 545 12.36 -9.29 8.33
N GLN A 546 12.55 -9.82 9.54
CA GLN A 546 11.49 -10.42 10.35
C GLN A 546 10.40 -9.41 10.70
N ASP A 547 10.77 -8.18 11.06
CA ASP A 547 9.82 -7.11 11.41
C ASP A 547 8.84 -6.78 10.28
N ASN A 548 9.29 -6.89 9.03
CA ASN A 548 8.45 -6.64 7.86
C ASN A 548 7.86 -7.92 7.25
N SER A 549 8.43 -9.09 7.58
CA SER A 549 8.01 -10.39 7.01
C SER A 549 6.52 -10.65 7.21
N TYR A 550 5.97 -10.21 8.34
CA TYR A 550 4.54 -10.33 8.60
C TYR A 550 3.66 -9.54 7.61
N LEU A 551 4.06 -8.30 7.28
CA LEU A 551 3.38 -7.47 6.29
C LEU A 551 3.50 -8.08 4.89
N TYR A 552 4.65 -8.68 4.56
CA TYR A 552 4.83 -9.41 3.31
C TYR A 552 3.93 -10.64 3.22
N TRP A 553 3.87 -11.45 4.28
CA TRP A 553 3.04 -12.64 4.33
C TRP A 553 1.55 -12.29 4.18
N ARG A 554 1.04 -11.31 4.95
CA ARG A 554 -0.36 -10.85 4.83
C ARG A 554 -0.69 -10.34 3.43
N PHE A 555 0.24 -9.62 2.79
CA PHE A 555 0.06 -9.16 1.41
C PHE A 555 0.08 -10.31 0.38
N GLN A 556 1.00 -11.27 0.53
CA GLN A 556 1.06 -12.45 -0.33
C GLN A 556 -0.19 -13.32 -0.20
N GLN A 557 -0.74 -13.48 1.01
CA GLN A 557 -1.99 -14.19 1.23
C GLN A 557 -3.14 -13.59 0.44
N CYS A 558 -3.28 -12.27 0.42
CA CYS A 558 -4.30 -11.60 -0.38
C CYS A 558 -4.20 -11.94 -1.88
N SER A 559 -2.98 -11.91 -2.44
CA SER A 559 -2.74 -12.29 -3.84
C SER A 559 -3.10 -13.75 -4.10
N LEU A 560 -2.71 -14.65 -3.19
CA LEU A 560 -3.03 -16.08 -3.27
C LEU A 560 -4.53 -16.33 -3.23
N ILE A 561 -5.24 -15.67 -2.32
CA ILE A 561 -6.70 -15.79 -2.17
C ILE A 561 -7.39 -15.30 -3.44
N ASN A 562 -6.98 -14.16 -4.00
CA ASN A 562 -7.54 -13.67 -5.27
C ASN A 562 -7.26 -14.64 -6.43
N GLU A 563 -6.11 -15.30 -6.47
CA GLU A 563 -5.81 -16.31 -7.48
C GLU A 563 -6.72 -17.54 -7.35
N TYR A 564 -6.86 -18.09 -6.15
CA TYR A 564 -7.67 -19.28 -5.91
C TYR A 564 -9.17 -19.02 -6.01
N ALA A 565 -9.63 -17.81 -5.68
CA ALA A 565 -11.02 -17.42 -5.85
C ALA A 565 -11.47 -17.32 -7.31
N ASN A 566 -10.52 -17.11 -8.24
CA ASN A 566 -10.80 -17.05 -9.68
C ASN A 566 -10.47 -18.37 -10.41
N ARG A 567 -9.94 -19.38 -9.72
CA ARG A 567 -9.60 -20.68 -10.31
C ARG A 567 -10.85 -21.57 -10.42
N PRO A 568 -10.94 -22.43 -11.46
CA PRO A 568 -11.99 -23.44 -11.51
C PRO A 568 -11.81 -24.47 -10.39
N PHE A 569 -12.92 -25.10 -9.97
CA PHE A 569 -12.93 -25.99 -8.82
C PHE A 569 -12.17 -27.33 -9.01
N LEU A 570 -11.86 -27.75 -10.24
CA LEU A 570 -11.15 -29.00 -10.51
C LEU A 570 -9.63 -28.81 -10.53
N ALA A 571 -8.93 -29.65 -9.77
CA ALA A 571 -7.46 -29.70 -9.76
C ALA A 571 -6.93 -30.38 -11.03
N PRO A 572 -5.67 -30.10 -11.45
CA PRO A 572 -4.96 -30.96 -12.40
C PRO A 572 -4.97 -32.41 -11.89
N PRO A 573 -5.11 -33.46 -12.74
CA PRO A 573 -5.27 -33.46 -14.20
C PRO A 573 -6.71 -33.23 -14.69
N LEU A 574 -7.71 -33.25 -13.80
CA LEU A 574 -9.13 -33.20 -14.15
C LEU A 574 -9.59 -31.82 -14.66
N ILE A 575 -8.76 -30.79 -14.50
CA ILE A 575 -8.99 -29.44 -15.05
C ILE A 575 -9.27 -29.44 -16.57
N ILE A 576 -8.75 -30.44 -17.30
CA ILE A 576 -9.00 -30.61 -18.74
C ILE A 576 -10.50 -30.71 -19.04
N PHE A 577 -11.29 -31.37 -18.18
CA PHE A 577 -12.74 -31.49 -18.36
C PHE A 577 -13.44 -30.14 -18.21
N VAL A 578 -12.96 -29.27 -17.33
CA VAL A 578 -13.49 -27.90 -17.18
C VAL A 578 -13.21 -27.08 -18.42
N HIS A 579 -11.96 -27.07 -18.90
CA HIS A 579 -11.60 -26.35 -20.12
C HIS A 579 -12.35 -26.88 -21.35
N LEU A 580 -12.53 -28.20 -21.44
CA LEU A 580 -13.34 -28.84 -22.48
C LEU A 580 -14.80 -28.38 -22.41
N SER A 581 -15.38 -28.27 -21.21
CA SER A 581 -16.75 -27.76 -21.03
C SER A 581 -16.89 -26.29 -21.43
N TYR A 582 -15.90 -25.44 -21.14
CA TYR A 582 -15.88 -24.05 -21.59
C TYR A 582 -15.75 -23.96 -23.12
N LEU A 583 -14.92 -24.80 -23.73
CA LEU A 583 -14.76 -24.89 -25.17
C LEU A 583 -16.07 -25.31 -25.85
N ILE A 584 -16.74 -26.36 -25.34
CA ILE A 584 -18.03 -26.83 -25.85
C ILE A 584 -19.09 -25.73 -25.74
N ARG A 585 -19.19 -25.03 -24.59
CA ARG A 585 -20.11 -23.90 -24.41
C ARG A 585 -19.79 -22.73 -25.35
N ARG A 586 -18.52 -22.48 -25.64
CA ARG A 586 -18.10 -21.42 -26.57
C ARG A 586 -18.48 -21.78 -28.01
N VAL A 587 -18.23 -23.02 -28.44
CA VAL A 587 -18.64 -23.53 -29.77
C VAL A 587 -20.17 -23.52 -29.91
N ALA A 588 -20.90 -23.94 -28.87
CA ALA A 588 -22.37 -23.90 -28.87
C ALA A 588 -22.93 -22.47 -28.95
N ARG A 589 -22.31 -21.50 -28.24
CA ARG A 589 -22.66 -20.07 -28.34
C ARG A 589 -22.26 -19.42 -29.67
N CYS A 590 -21.23 -19.91 -30.35
CA CYS A 590 -20.94 -19.48 -31.72
C CYS A 590 -21.98 -19.99 -32.73
N GLN A 591 -22.67 -21.10 -32.44
CA GLN A 591 -23.74 -21.65 -33.29
C GLN A 591 -25.13 -21.09 -32.97
N LEU A 592 -25.43 -20.76 -31.70
CA LEU A 592 -26.62 -20.03 -31.30
C LEU A 592 -26.27 -18.54 -31.13
N LYS A 593 -26.61 -17.69 -32.09
CA LYS A 593 -26.53 -16.21 -32.00
C LYS A 593 -27.42 -15.66 -30.87
N CYS A 594 -27.09 -15.96 -29.62
CA CYS A 594 -27.72 -15.37 -28.43
C CYS A 594 -26.78 -14.32 -27.86
N GLY A 595 -27.33 -13.14 -27.62
CA GLY A 595 -26.62 -11.94 -27.19
C GLY A 595 -25.80 -12.13 -25.92
N ASP A 596 -24.77 -11.28 -25.82
CA ASP A 596 -23.85 -11.19 -24.70
C ASP A 596 -24.61 -10.97 -23.38
N VAL A 597 -24.84 -12.05 -22.63
CA VAL A 597 -24.76 -11.94 -21.18
C VAL A 597 -23.27 -11.96 -20.87
N ASN A 598 -22.73 -10.79 -20.57
CA ASN A 598 -21.42 -10.63 -19.95
C ASN A 598 -21.39 -11.51 -18.69
N GLN A 599 -20.98 -12.78 -18.83
CA GLN A 599 -20.27 -13.48 -17.77
C GLN A 599 -18.86 -12.87 -17.72
N ALA A 600 -18.79 -11.58 -17.39
CA ALA A 600 -17.62 -11.03 -16.78
C ALA A 600 -17.44 -11.85 -15.50
N GLY A 601 -16.32 -12.56 -15.38
CA GLY A 601 -15.88 -13.05 -14.08
C GLY A 601 -15.92 -11.86 -13.14
N GLN A 602 -16.92 -11.84 -12.27
CA GLN A 602 -17.08 -10.76 -11.32
C GLN A 602 -15.89 -10.91 -10.37
N ASN A 603 -14.94 -9.96 -10.44
CA ASN A 603 -13.81 -9.96 -9.54
C ASN A 603 -14.35 -10.10 -8.12
N VAL A 604 -13.96 -11.16 -7.41
CA VAL A 604 -14.50 -11.50 -6.08
C VAL A 604 -14.29 -10.36 -5.06
N LEU A 605 -13.31 -9.51 -5.34
CA LEU A 605 -12.98 -8.28 -4.62
C LEU A 605 -13.85 -7.05 -4.98
N LEU A 606 -14.83 -7.20 -5.87
CA LEU A 606 -15.77 -6.17 -6.30
C LEU A 606 -17.20 -6.67 -6.14
N LYS A 607 -17.91 -6.19 -5.12
CA LYS A 607 -19.30 -6.56 -4.84
C LYS A 607 -20.27 -5.43 -5.20
N PRO A 608 -21.43 -5.75 -5.81
CA PRO A 608 -22.51 -4.79 -6.01
C PRO A 608 -23.22 -4.57 -4.68
N VAL A 609 -22.84 -3.52 -3.95
CA VAL A 609 -23.42 -3.17 -2.66
C VAL A 609 -24.73 -2.38 -2.86
N LYS A 610 -25.79 -2.73 -2.13
CA LYS A 610 -27.05 -1.97 -2.12
C LYS A 610 -26.88 -0.74 -1.22
N ASN A 611 -27.48 0.40 -1.59
CA ASN A 611 -27.42 1.67 -0.83
C ASN A 611 -26.00 2.28 -0.67
N CYS A 612 -25.17 2.26 -1.72
CA CYS A 612 -23.83 2.88 -1.72
C CYS A 612 -23.82 4.35 -1.25
N GLY A 613 -24.87 5.13 -1.53
CA GLY A 613 -24.97 6.52 -1.09
C GLY A 613 -24.97 6.65 0.43
N MET A 614 -25.78 5.87 1.14
CA MET A 614 -25.84 5.90 2.60
C MET A 614 -24.53 5.46 3.25
N LEU A 615 -23.88 4.45 2.65
CA LEU A 615 -22.60 3.94 3.16
C LEU A 615 -21.48 4.98 2.99
N ARG A 616 -21.52 5.76 1.90
CA ARG A 616 -20.60 6.88 1.67
C ARG A 616 -20.85 8.04 2.63
N ASP A 617 -22.11 8.38 2.88
CA ASP A 617 -22.45 9.43 3.85
C ASP A 617 -22.01 9.02 5.27
N TRP A 618 -22.16 7.74 5.60
CA TRP A 618 -21.65 7.16 6.85
C TRP A 618 -20.11 7.23 6.94
N GLU A 619 -19.38 6.88 5.88
CA GLU A 619 -17.91 7.03 5.81
C GLU A 619 -17.50 8.49 6.04
N ASP A 620 -18.18 9.44 5.39
CA ASP A 620 -17.88 10.87 5.51
C ASP A 620 -18.10 11.41 6.93
N GLU A 621 -19.15 10.97 7.63
CA GLU A 621 -19.35 11.32 9.03
C GLU A 621 -18.21 10.81 9.93
N ILE A 622 -17.74 9.58 9.71
CA ILE A 622 -16.65 8.99 10.48
C ILE A 622 -15.32 9.68 10.16
N ALA A 623 -15.05 9.91 8.88
CA ALA A 623 -13.85 10.63 8.43
C ALA A 623 -13.78 12.03 9.08
N LYS A 624 -14.89 12.77 9.10
CA LYS A 624 -14.98 14.07 9.78
C LYS A 624 -14.71 13.99 11.28
N LYS A 625 -15.16 12.93 11.97
CA LYS A 625 -14.86 12.70 13.40
C LYS A 625 -13.37 12.45 13.60
N PHE A 626 -12.79 11.54 12.80
CA PHE A 626 -11.36 11.23 12.81
C PHE A 626 -10.50 12.49 12.62
N TYR A 627 -10.86 13.37 11.68
CA TYR A 627 -10.10 14.61 11.42
C TYR A 627 -10.15 15.61 12.57
N LYS A 628 -11.29 15.73 13.26
CA LYS A 628 -11.39 16.60 14.43
C LYS A 628 -10.47 16.10 15.54
N PHE A 629 -10.51 14.80 15.80
CA PHE A 629 -9.65 14.14 16.77
C PHE A 629 -8.16 14.31 16.44
N GLU A 630 -7.76 14.08 15.18
CA GLU A 630 -6.38 14.28 14.72
C GLU A 630 -5.91 15.73 14.93
N GLN A 631 -6.76 16.72 14.65
CA GLN A 631 -6.43 18.14 14.88
C GLN A 631 -6.28 18.48 16.36
N GLU A 632 -7.14 17.93 17.22
CA GLU A 632 -7.06 18.11 18.68
C GLU A 632 -5.80 17.47 19.26
N GLN A 633 -5.41 16.29 18.77
CA GLN A 633 -4.14 15.66 19.15
C GLN A 633 -2.93 16.46 18.69
N HIS A 634 -2.91 16.96 17.45
CA HIS A 634 -1.83 17.84 16.97
C HIS A 634 -1.73 19.14 17.78
N TYR A 635 -2.85 19.71 18.21
CA TYR A 635 -2.85 20.89 19.09
C TYR A 635 -2.29 20.57 20.48
N SER A 636 -2.56 19.36 21.00
CA SER A 636 -2.11 18.93 22.32
C SER A 636 -0.64 18.50 22.35
N THR A 637 -0.18 17.77 21.34
CA THR A 637 1.23 17.32 21.20
C THR A 637 2.15 18.43 20.69
N GLY A 638 1.65 19.36 19.88
CA GLY A 638 2.37 20.56 19.43
C GLY A 638 2.69 21.56 20.54
N SER A 639 2.14 21.38 21.75
CA SER A 639 2.48 22.22 22.92
C SER A 639 3.92 22.03 23.40
N GLU A 640 4.61 20.93 23.03
CA GLU A 640 6.02 20.70 23.40
C GLU A 640 7.02 20.95 22.27
N ALA A 641 6.59 20.93 20.99
CA ALA A 641 7.50 20.99 19.83
C ALA A 641 7.40 22.25 18.95
N ASP A 642 6.39 23.12 19.14
CA ASP A 642 6.24 24.37 18.38
C ASP A 642 6.04 25.58 19.31
N SER A 643 7.16 26.19 19.73
CA SER A 643 7.19 27.47 20.45
C SER A 643 7.20 28.76 19.60
N PRO A 644 6.86 28.84 18.28
CA PRO A 644 6.83 30.15 17.61
C PRO A 644 5.61 30.99 18.03
N ASN A 645 4.58 30.39 18.64
CA ASN A 645 3.40 31.11 19.10
C ASN A 645 3.55 31.61 20.54
N LEU A 646 4.23 30.86 21.41
CA LEU A 646 4.64 31.34 22.73
C LEU A 646 5.67 32.46 22.59
N GLU A 647 6.65 32.31 21.70
CA GLU A 647 7.66 33.33 21.42
C GLU A 647 7.01 34.61 20.85
N LYS A 648 6.05 34.50 19.92
CA LYS A 648 5.25 35.65 19.46
C LYS A 648 4.40 36.28 20.54
N ARG A 649 3.81 35.48 21.45
CA ARG A 649 3.04 36.00 22.59
C ARG A 649 3.95 36.73 23.58
N ILE A 650 5.12 36.18 23.87
CA ILE A 650 6.16 36.80 24.70
C ILE A 650 6.64 38.09 24.05
N GLU A 651 6.94 38.08 22.75
CA GLU A 651 7.37 39.27 22.00
C GLU A 651 6.28 40.36 21.99
N ASN A 652 5.01 39.96 21.90
CA ASN A 652 3.88 40.89 21.97
C ASN A 652 3.67 41.46 23.39
N ILE A 653 3.83 40.62 24.41
CA ILE A 653 3.80 41.05 25.83
C ILE A 653 4.98 41.98 26.13
N GLU A 654 6.16 41.70 25.60
CA GLU A 654 7.37 42.53 25.74
C GLU A 654 7.17 43.90 25.07
N LYS A 655 6.59 43.94 23.86
CA LYS A 655 6.22 45.19 23.20
C LYS A 655 5.21 45.99 24.01
N GLN A 656 4.19 45.34 24.59
CA GLN A 656 3.21 46.01 25.44
C GLN A 656 3.85 46.55 26.74
N LEU A 657 4.71 45.77 27.40
CA LEU A 657 5.44 46.20 28.60
C LEU A 657 6.35 47.39 28.29
N ASN A 658 7.10 47.36 27.20
CA ASN A 658 7.95 48.46 26.78
C ASN A 658 7.14 49.72 26.46
N TRP A 659 5.98 49.59 25.83
CA TRP A 659 5.05 50.70 25.62
C TRP A 659 4.53 51.30 26.94
N ILE A 660 4.15 50.45 27.91
CA ILE A 660 3.71 50.91 29.23
C ILE A 660 4.84 51.65 29.97
N VAL A 661 6.05 51.08 29.98
CA VAL A 661 7.22 51.65 30.67
C VAL A 661 7.62 53.00 30.07
N THR A 662 7.61 53.12 28.75
CA THR A 662 7.90 54.38 28.05
C THR A 662 6.82 55.43 28.35
N THR A 663 5.55 55.05 28.30
CA THR A 663 4.42 55.93 28.65
C THR A 663 4.49 56.42 30.11
N MET A 664 4.82 55.53 31.06
CA MET A 664 5.02 55.92 32.47
C MET A 664 6.23 56.86 32.66
N ARG A 665 7.32 56.64 31.91
CA ARG A 665 8.49 57.52 31.97
C ARG A 665 8.17 58.91 31.43
N GLU A 666 7.39 59.00 30.35
CA GLU A 666 6.95 60.27 29.75
C GLU A 666 5.98 61.03 30.66
N THR A 667 4.97 60.36 31.25
CA THR A 667 4.06 61.01 32.21
C THR A 667 4.78 61.46 33.48
N ASN A 668 5.75 60.70 33.96
CA ASN A 668 6.54 61.11 35.13
C ASN A 668 7.52 62.25 34.80
N ARG A 669 8.04 62.33 33.57
CA ARG A 669 8.79 63.50 33.07
C ARG A 669 7.89 64.73 32.92
N GLY A 670 6.68 64.56 32.40
CA GLY A 670 5.65 65.59 32.30
C GLY A 670 5.29 66.14 33.68
N ALA A 671 4.97 65.27 34.64
CA ALA A 671 4.71 65.66 36.03
C ALA A 671 5.90 66.35 36.71
N LYS A 672 7.14 65.97 36.37
CA LYS A 672 8.37 66.61 36.87
C LYS A 672 8.66 67.96 36.21
N LEU A 673 8.21 68.19 34.97
CA LEU A 673 8.27 69.49 34.30
C LEU A 673 7.17 70.42 34.79
N ASP A 674 5.95 69.92 35.02
CA ASP A 674 4.82 70.68 35.55
C ASP A 674 5.00 71.07 37.03
N SER A 675 5.75 70.26 37.80
CA SER A 675 6.15 70.63 39.17
C SER A 675 7.35 71.58 39.23
N VAL A 676 8.14 71.71 38.15
CA VAL A 676 9.24 72.70 38.08
C VAL A 676 8.75 74.03 37.49
N SER A 677 7.76 74.02 36.60
CA SER A 677 7.10 75.24 36.11
C SER A 677 6.25 75.91 37.20
N HIS A 678 5.65 75.15 38.13
CA HIS A 678 4.92 75.73 39.26
C HIS A 678 5.80 76.23 40.43
N VAL A 679 7.12 75.99 40.41
CA VAL A 679 8.05 76.43 41.48
C VAL A 679 8.92 77.63 41.05
N THR A 680 8.85 78.07 39.79
CA THR A 680 9.67 79.19 39.28
C THR A 680 8.92 80.52 39.10
N ASP A 681 7.61 80.58 39.39
CA ASP A 681 6.81 81.82 39.36
C ASP A 681 6.56 82.45 40.76
N THR A 682 7.24 81.96 41.81
CA THR A 682 7.19 82.55 43.15
C THR A 682 8.56 82.52 43.85
N GLU A 683 9.48 83.39 43.46
CA GLU A 683 10.31 84.24 44.35
C GLU A 683 11.43 84.97 43.55
N VAL A 684 11.76 86.14 44.08
CA VAL A 684 12.86 87.07 43.75
C VAL A 684 14.23 86.40 43.82
#